data_AF-A0A016TSH0-F1
#
_entry.id   AF-A0A016TSH0-F1
#
_cell.length_a   1.000
_cell.length_b   1.000
_cell.length_c   1.000
_cell.angle_alpha   90.00
_cell.angle_beta   90.00
_cell.angle_gamma   90.00
#
_symmetry.space_group_name_H-M   'P 1'
#
loop_
_entity.id
_entity.type
_entity.pdbx_description
1 polymer ?
#
loop_
_entity_poly.entity_id
_entity_poly.type
_entity_poly.pdbx_seq_one_letter_code
_entity_poly.pdbx_strand_id
1 'polypeptide(L)'
;MIDQLNWMSPASKQGAYAKIDNVVKNIAFPEWVTDDEKLEDYYKGLDIDMHNDDYLTMVKKMRMFKAVQRIEALLAGPVPRDDFSGSPASVNAWYQPNVNSITMPGGILRRPFYDPTWPNSVNYGAVGLIIGIRAAFRGYRNSIALHGPDPRLPDEQFQGFTHDQLFFLSFARVWCRKLGSTSSLLQRLLVDPHSPPLYRVFGTLQNFPAFKEAFNCPVSPYAPDKHCNVWVSELDTSHGEPKVKTELNIAAPPQITPNDKEKYDAAKVAISFFQESVNTSVDPCEDFYKYACGNYHKPVSFHFANARNFLAMANQLTSKEYQKVIKSSTALTKEKAFFDACVTATKDSSHNNQILVSKNYLMPRVRKLSQYLGAEFTYAFGGQVNSLPNKQQLANALGYLSFDQGIQTLVTPLVDTYWPDPSKGYTMFLDQNTAYMSKTFYHPDAFKTIKENYVNSATKVIETFTKTQNRPIVPNLKEKVRGLVEFEQMIANKYSTDDETRRIYLRSWNLRSTAELQNQFGFVDWQTYMKMVPKIAQNVVQSRDFKVSVMEPDQFAKLSRDYAGFDKEKLVNYLFMRLLLSNAQYLPSYASSLKDMPEEPFALGKRRRNIHFWESSTLADTQANCAQVVNELMMFANGRVFVDYVYPDDKQKEIIRSSAGGVMHNIIHAFQGMVDQLDWMSEATKRKAIEKSMNIITNIAFPDWILENKKLDLYYKSITFDPTKENYYDIWTKLIIFNIEAQYKHLTMDTADYKEFFMAPGIVNAWYHPELNTITFPAGILRPPYFHPDWPASIKYGGIGLIAGHELIHGFDDQGVQWGPKGTLSYPEKNCIGWMDEQSTKGFQRLAQCVIDEYNTFCPLDNRTYTPNCVNGANTQGENIADNGGIHAAFRAYRTHITLNGPDPQLPDRLFGQFTHDQLFFLSFAQVWCEKRRVDDKLYQQLMVDVHSPAMYRVFGTLQNYPDFRVAFNCPLNSRYAPKDHCNVWVPNYMP
;
A
#
# COMPACT_ATOMS: atom_id res chain seq x y z
N MET A 1 1.89 15.40 -23.20
CA MET A 1 1.38 16.56 -23.97
C MET A 1 0.23 16.14 -24.88
N ILE A 2 0.40 15.10 -25.70
CA ILE A 2 -0.63 14.59 -26.63
C ILE A 2 -1.94 14.20 -25.93
N ASP A 3 -1.87 13.56 -24.76
CA ASP A 3 -3.07 13.16 -24.01
C ASP A 3 -4.00 14.32 -23.67
N GLN A 4 -3.42 15.50 -23.40
CA GLN A 4 -4.13 16.70 -22.97
C GLN A 4 -4.80 17.46 -24.12
N LEU A 5 -4.59 17.06 -25.39
CA LEU A 5 -5.18 17.71 -26.55
C LEU A 5 -6.59 17.15 -26.78
N ASN A 6 -7.59 17.94 -26.41
CA ASN A 6 -9.01 17.56 -26.50
C ASN A 6 -9.53 17.57 -27.95
N TRP A 7 -8.85 18.31 -28.84
CA TRP A 7 -9.16 18.37 -30.27
C TRP A 7 -8.58 17.18 -31.06
N MET A 8 -7.68 16.38 -30.49
CA MET A 8 -7.14 15.19 -31.14
C MET A 8 -8.01 13.97 -30.85
N SER A 9 -8.45 13.29 -31.91
CA SER A 9 -9.10 11.98 -31.78
C SER A 9 -8.12 10.93 -31.20
N PRO A 10 -8.61 9.87 -30.54
CA PRO A 10 -7.76 8.78 -30.07
C PRO A 10 -6.85 8.19 -31.16
N ALA A 11 -7.37 8.01 -32.38
CA ALA A 11 -6.60 7.51 -33.52
C ALA A 11 -5.48 8.49 -33.93
N SER A 12 -5.77 9.79 -33.93
CA SER A 12 -4.76 10.83 -34.20
C SER A 12 -3.68 10.86 -33.12
N LYS A 13 -4.05 10.64 -31.84
CA LYS A 13 -3.09 10.53 -30.73
C LYS A 13 -2.19 9.31 -30.90
N GLN A 14 -2.76 8.15 -31.24
CA GLN A 14 -2.00 6.94 -31.52
C GLN A 14 -1.02 7.11 -32.69
N GLY A 15 -1.44 7.76 -33.78
CA GLY A 15 -0.55 8.09 -34.89
C GLY A 15 0.59 9.04 -34.50
N ALA A 16 0.30 10.01 -33.61
CA ALA A 16 1.32 10.90 -33.09
C ALA A 16 2.32 10.18 -32.17
N TYR A 17 1.87 9.24 -31.34
CA TYR A 17 2.75 8.38 -30.53
C TYR A 17 3.66 7.53 -31.41
N ALA A 18 3.09 6.80 -32.38
CA ALA A 18 3.86 5.99 -33.31
C ALA A 18 4.93 6.82 -34.04
N LYS A 19 4.62 8.07 -34.41
CA LYS A 19 5.60 8.97 -35.03
C LYS A 19 6.72 9.38 -34.06
N ILE A 20 6.41 9.69 -32.80
CA ILE A 20 7.39 10.07 -31.78
C ILE A 20 8.31 8.89 -31.43
N ASP A 21 7.73 7.70 -31.25
CA ASP A 21 8.47 6.48 -30.89
C ASP A 21 9.49 6.09 -31.96
N ASN A 22 9.23 6.48 -33.21
CA ASN A 22 10.08 6.20 -34.37
C ASN A 22 10.93 7.41 -34.83
N VAL A 23 11.04 8.48 -34.03
CA VAL A 23 11.95 9.60 -34.32
C VAL A 23 13.41 9.16 -34.13
N VAL A 24 14.23 9.38 -35.16
CA VAL A 24 15.69 9.24 -35.05
C VAL A 24 16.29 10.52 -34.48
N LYS A 25 17.24 10.38 -33.55
CA LYS A 25 17.85 11.48 -32.79
C LYS A 25 19.33 11.52 -33.10
N ASN A 26 19.76 12.48 -33.93
CA ASN A 26 21.13 12.65 -34.36
C ASN A 26 21.78 13.76 -33.52
N ILE A 27 22.70 13.43 -32.61
CA ILE A 27 23.24 14.36 -31.61
C ILE A 27 24.75 14.52 -31.79
N ALA A 28 25.25 15.75 -31.76
CA ALA A 28 26.65 16.14 -31.90
C ALA A 28 27.27 15.90 -33.29
N PHE A 29 27.66 14.67 -33.62
CA PHE A 29 28.34 14.34 -34.88
C PHE A 29 28.06 12.89 -35.27
N PRO A 30 28.08 12.54 -36.57
CA PRO A 30 27.95 11.15 -36.98
C PRO A 30 29.24 10.38 -36.67
N GLU A 31 29.11 9.14 -36.19
CA GLU A 31 30.23 8.35 -35.67
C GLU A 31 31.34 8.12 -36.71
N TRP A 32 30.98 8.02 -38.00
CA TRP A 32 31.95 7.80 -39.07
C TRP A 32 32.96 8.93 -39.24
N VAL A 33 32.66 10.16 -38.79
CA VAL A 33 33.59 11.30 -38.90
C VAL A 33 34.78 11.17 -37.94
N THR A 34 34.66 10.34 -36.91
CA THR A 34 35.77 10.04 -35.98
C THR A 34 36.53 8.75 -36.34
N ASP A 35 36.19 8.12 -37.45
CA ASP A 35 36.81 6.90 -37.97
C ASP A 35 37.66 7.28 -39.18
N ASP A 36 38.99 7.27 -39.02
CA ASP A 36 39.94 7.75 -40.04
C ASP A 36 39.77 7.02 -41.38
N GLU A 37 39.52 5.70 -41.36
CA GLU A 37 39.34 4.91 -42.59
C GLU A 37 38.07 5.34 -43.33
N LYS A 38 36.95 5.52 -42.61
CA LYS A 38 35.69 5.96 -43.21
C LYS A 38 35.74 7.42 -43.68
N LEU A 39 36.46 8.27 -42.97
CA LEU A 39 36.67 9.66 -43.34
C LEU A 39 37.51 9.78 -44.61
N GLU A 40 38.60 9.01 -44.72
CA GLU A 40 39.42 8.93 -45.93
C GLU A 40 38.63 8.37 -47.11
N ASP A 41 37.87 7.29 -46.90
CA ASP A 41 37.03 6.69 -47.95
C ASP A 41 35.98 7.67 -48.48
N TYR A 42 35.33 8.43 -47.59
CA TYR A 42 34.38 9.48 -47.97
C TYR A 42 35.00 10.52 -48.92
N TYR A 43 36.26 10.93 -48.69
CA TYR A 43 36.94 11.95 -49.49
C TYR A 43 37.82 11.42 -50.63
N LYS A 44 37.87 10.10 -50.85
CA LYS A 44 38.73 9.43 -51.84
C LYS A 44 38.61 9.97 -53.27
N GLY A 45 37.44 10.51 -53.64
CA GLY A 45 37.17 11.10 -54.96
C GLY A 45 37.39 12.62 -55.09
N LEU A 46 37.88 13.30 -54.05
CA LEU A 46 38.03 14.77 -54.04
C LEU A 46 39.23 15.28 -54.88
N ASP A 47 40.27 14.46 -55.05
CA ASP A 47 41.43 14.63 -55.95
C ASP A 47 42.10 16.02 -55.92
N ILE A 48 42.25 16.65 -54.75
CA ILE A 48 42.94 17.95 -54.62
C ILE A 48 44.44 17.72 -54.46
N ASP A 49 45.25 18.37 -55.30
CA ASP A 49 46.70 18.45 -55.14
C ASP A 49 47.07 19.79 -54.50
N MET A 50 47.41 19.76 -53.21
CA MET A 50 47.72 20.98 -52.45
C MET A 50 48.98 21.73 -52.93
N HIS A 51 49.84 21.09 -53.71
CA HIS A 51 51.08 21.70 -54.20
C HIS A 51 50.91 22.30 -55.61
N ASN A 52 49.98 21.78 -56.41
CA ASN A 52 49.86 22.14 -57.83
C ASN A 52 48.52 22.79 -58.21
N ASP A 53 47.43 22.60 -57.45
CA ASP A 53 46.13 23.21 -57.75
C ASP A 53 46.07 24.66 -57.23
N ASP A 54 45.54 25.59 -58.03
CA ASP A 54 45.20 26.93 -57.53
C ASP A 54 43.85 26.95 -56.80
N TYR A 55 43.53 28.04 -56.09
CA TYR A 55 42.29 28.18 -55.33
C TYR A 55 41.02 27.90 -56.16
N LEU A 56 40.97 28.36 -57.41
CA LEU A 56 39.80 28.18 -58.27
C LEU A 56 39.68 26.72 -58.74
N THR A 57 40.79 26.06 -58.96
CA THR A 57 40.89 24.63 -59.30
C THR A 57 40.45 23.78 -58.13
N MET A 58 40.91 24.08 -56.91
CA MET A 58 40.45 23.43 -55.68
C MET A 58 38.93 23.62 -55.50
N VAL A 59 38.40 24.84 -55.64
CA VAL A 59 36.96 25.11 -55.54
C VAL A 59 36.16 24.35 -56.62
N LYS A 60 36.69 24.26 -57.85
CA LYS A 60 36.06 23.50 -58.94
C LYS A 60 36.03 22.00 -58.61
N LYS A 61 37.13 21.41 -58.15
CA LYS A 61 37.21 20.01 -57.73
C LYS A 61 36.26 19.72 -56.56
N MET A 62 36.22 20.57 -55.53
CA MET A 62 35.24 20.46 -54.44
C MET A 62 33.78 20.52 -54.91
N ARG A 63 33.46 21.39 -55.88
CA ARG A 63 32.10 21.47 -56.45
C ARG A 63 31.76 20.22 -57.25
N MET A 64 32.71 19.70 -58.02
CA MET A 64 32.56 18.46 -58.77
C MET A 64 32.36 17.26 -57.84
N PHE A 65 33.19 17.13 -56.81
CA PHE A 65 33.05 16.12 -55.77
C PHE A 65 31.65 16.15 -55.12
N LYS A 66 31.17 17.34 -54.72
CA LYS A 66 29.80 17.49 -54.18
C LYS A 66 28.70 17.13 -55.18
N ALA A 67 28.92 17.36 -56.48
CA ALA A 67 27.97 16.98 -57.52
C ALA A 67 27.94 15.45 -57.70
N VAL A 68 29.10 14.79 -57.69
CA VAL A 68 29.24 13.33 -57.76
C VAL A 68 28.58 12.67 -56.56
N GLN A 69 28.87 13.13 -55.34
CA GLN A 69 28.25 12.62 -54.11
C GLN A 69 26.72 12.73 -54.11
N ARG A 70 26.16 13.80 -54.70
CA ARG A 70 24.70 13.92 -54.87
C ARG A 70 24.13 12.91 -55.87
N ILE A 71 24.87 12.60 -56.93
CA ILE A 71 24.47 11.59 -57.93
C ILE A 71 24.59 10.19 -57.33
N GLU A 72 25.66 9.90 -56.58
CA GLU A 72 25.84 8.64 -55.86
C GLU A 72 24.74 8.44 -54.82
N ALA A 73 24.34 9.48 -54.09
CA ALA A 73 23.20 9.41 -53.16
C ALA A 73 21.85 9.12 -53.84
N LEU A 74 21.68 9.43 -55.13
CA LEU A 74 20.49 9.04 -55.91
C LEU A 74 20.53 7.57 -56.35
N LEU A 75 21.72 6.97 -56.40
CA LEU A 75 21.94 5.57 -56.79
C LEU A 75 22.13 4.65 -55.57
N ALA A 76 22.42 5.21 -54.40
CA ALA A 76 22.52 4.51 -53.13
C ALA A 76 21.13 4.03 -52.68
N GLY A 77 21.07 2.84 -52.05
CA GLY A 77 19.85 2.16 -51.64
C GLY A 77 19.04 2.88 -50.53
N PRO A 78 18.66 2.21 -49.43
CA PRO A 78 17.87 2.85 -48.37
C PRO A 78 18.56 4.11 -47.82
N VAL A 79 17.79 5.18 -47.58
CA VAL A 79 18.32 6.44 -47.04
C VAL A 79 18.84 6.23 -45.62
N PRO A 80 20.15 6.49 -45.35
CA PRO A 80 20.70 6.42 -44.00
C PRO A 80 20.06 7.49 -43.12
N ARG A 81 19.40 7.07 -42.02
CA ARG A 81 18.66 8.00 -41.12
C ARG A 81 19.58 8.64 -40.07
N ASP A 82 20.77 8.08 -39.91
CA ASP A 82 21.86 8.46 -39.02
C ASP A 82 22.85 9.47 -39.64
N ASP A 83 22.79 9.69 -40.96
CA ASP A 83 23.52 10.79 -41.59
C ASP A 83 22.89 12.14 -41.25
N PHE A 84 23.71 13.08 -40.82
CA PHE A 84 23.30 14.42 -40.40
C PHE A 84 22.85 15.24 -41.61
N SER A 85 23.28 14.94 -42.84
CA SER A 85 22.98 15.75 -44.04
C SER A 85 23.41 17.23 -43.90
N GLY A 86 24.41 17.49 -43.05
CA GLY A 86 24.89 18.81 -42.69
C GLY A 86 26.16 18.75 -41.84
N SER A 87 26.88 19.86 -41.76
CA SER A 87 28.13 19.89 -40.98
C SER A 87 27.86 19.81 -39.48
N PRO A 88 28.58 18.98 -38.72
CA PRO A 88 28.56 19.00 -37.25
C PRO A 88 28.97 20.35 -36.64
N ALA A 89 29.69 21.19 -37.38
CA ALA A 89 30.06 22.54 -36.97
C ALA A 89 28.90 23.55 -37.10
N SER A 90 27.76 23.16 -37.69
CA SER A 90 26.58 24.01 -37.78
C SER A 90 26.05 24.37 -36.39
N VAL A 91 25.59 25.62 -36.25
CA VAL A 91 24.93 26.11 -35.04
C VAL A 91 23.41 26.12 -35.17
N ASN A 92 22.87 25.55 -36.25
CA ASN A 92 21.43 25.39 -36.45
C ASN A 92 21.08 23.91 -36.35
N ALA A 93 20.03 23.58 -35.59
CA ALA A 93 19.41 22.25 -35.60
C ALA A 93 18.32 22.16 -36.68
N TRP A 94 18.00 20.95 -37.14
CA TRP A 94 16.97 20.75 -38.17
C TRP A 94 16.18 19.47 -37.96
N TYR A 95 14.95 19.46 -38.50
CA TYR A 95 14.10 18.29 -38.60
C TYR A 95 13.95 17.90 -40.06
N GLN A 96 14.17 16.62 -40.37
CA GLN A 96 13.96 16.05 -41.70
C GLN A 96 12.65 15.25 -41.70
N PRO A 97 11.56 15.81 -42.27
CA PRO A 97 10.24 15.19 -42.20
C PRO A 97 10.15 13.88 -42.99
N ASN A 98 10.93 13.73 -44.06
CA ASN A 98 10.96 12.56 -44.94
C ASN A 98 11.57 11.31 -44.29
N VAL A 99 12.45 11.48 -43.29
CA VAL A 99 13.09 10.38 -42.56
C VAL A 99 12.76 10.37 -41.06
N ASN A 100 11.86 11.28 -40.64
CA ASN A 100 11.48 11.48 -39.25
C ASN A 100 12.71 11.54 -38.31
N SER A 101 13.67 12.41 -38.65
CA SER A 101 14.92 12.58 -37.90
C SER A 101 15.06 14.02 -37.40
N ILE A 102 15.49 14.19 -36.15
CA ILE A 102 15.88 15.47 -35.56
C ILE A 102 17.39 15.44 -35.38
N THR A 103 18.07 16.45 -35.93
CA THR A 103 19.53 16.58 -35.81
C THR A 103 19.92 17.81 -35.01
N MET A 104 20.72 17.60 -33.96
CA MET A 104 21.35 18.62 -33.12
C MET A 104 22.88 18.54 -33.28
N PRO A 105 23.47 19.34 -34.19
CA PRO A 105 24.91 19.30 -34.45
C PRO A 105 25.75 19.80 -33.26
N GLY A 106 27.00 19.37 -33.18
CA GLY A 106 27.92 19.71 -32.09
C GLY A 106 28.17 21.22 -31.97
N GLY A 107 28.06 21.96 -33.07
CA GLY A 107 28.18 23.41 -33.09
C GLY A 107 27.14 24.14 -32.23
N ILE A 108 25.93 23.58 -32.04
CA ILE A 108 24.93 24.12 -31.11
C ILE A 108 25.07 23.56 -29.68
N LEU A 109 25.74 22.42 -29.48
CA LEU A 109 25.94 21.78 -28.18
C LEU A 109 27.19 22.30 -27.46
N ARG A 110 27.37 23.62 -27.46
CA ARG A 110 28.50 24.30 -26.80
C ARG A 110 28.11 25.70 -26.35
N ARG A 111 28.96 26.34 -25.56
CA ARG A 111 28.76 27.73 -25.13
C ARG A 111 28.58 28.64 -26.36
N PRO A 112 27.60 29.58 -26.34
CA PRO A 112 26.77 29.97 -25.19
C PRO A 112 25.44 29.19 -25.05
N PHE A 113 25.18 28.17 -25.87
CA PHE A 113 23.87 27.50 -25.95
C PHE A 113 23.74 26.27 -25.03
N TYR A 114 24.84 25.60 -24.74
CA TYR A 114 24.83 24.40 -23.90
C TYR A 114 26.18 24.24 -23.20
N ASP A 115 26.14 23.80 -21.95
CA ASP A 115 27.31 23.32 -21.22
C ASP A 115 26.85 22.23 -20.24
N PRO A 116 27.43 21.03 -20.27
CA PRO A 116 27.03 19.95 -19.37
C PRO A 116 27.18 20.30 -17.88
N THR A 117 27.94 21.33 -17.52
CA THR A 117 28.10 21.77 -16.12
C THR A 117 27.10 22.86 -15.69
N TRP A 118 26.23 23.35 -16.58
CA TRP A 118 25.22 24.35 -16.24
C TRP A 118 23.97 23.72 -15.60
N PRO A 119 23.23 24.49 -14.78
CA PRO A 119 21.91 24.08 -14.31
C PRO A 119 21.00 23.61 -15.45
N ASN A 120 20.17 22.59 -15.20
CA ASN A 120 19.23 22.08 -16.20
C ASN A 120 18.28 23.19 -16.66
N SER A 121 17.78 24.04 -15.77
CA SER A 121 17.01 25.26 -16.10
C SER A 121 17.67 26.07 -17.21
N VAL A 122 18.99 26.30 -17.10
CA VAL A 122 19.75 27.05 -18.10
C VAL A 122 19.88 26.26 -19.40
N ASN A 123 20.28 24.99 -19.34
CA ASN A 123 20.47 24.16 -20.53
C ASN A 123 19.15 23.93 -21.29
N TYR A 124 18.09 23.52 -20.61
CA TYR A 124 16.77 23.34 -21.19
C TYR A 124 16.17 24.66 -21.68
N GLY A 125 16.40 25.77 -20.97
CA GLY A 125 15.96 27.10 -21.41
C GLY A 125 16.59 27.47 -22.76
N ALA A 126 17.89 27.25 -22.91
CA ALA A 126 18.60 27.49 -24.16
C ALA A 126 18.15 26.51 -25.26
N VAL A 127 18.10 25.21 -24.97
CA VAL A 127 17.65 24.18 -25.92
C VAL A 127 16.17 24.36 -26.30
N GLY A 128 15.38 25.06 -25.49
CA GLY A 128 14.00 25.46 -25.79
C GLY A 128 13.83 26.25 -27.09
N LEU A 129 14.89 26.87 -27.61
CA LEU A 129 14.90 27.47 -28.94
C LEU A 129 14.78 26.44 -30.08
N ILE A 130 15.25 25.20 -29.85
CA ILE A 130 15.36 24.12 -30.85
C ILE A 130 14.12 23.22 -30.81
N ILE A 131 13.80 22.68 -29.63
CA ILE A 131 12.77 21.66 -29.46
C ILE A 131 11.39 22.25 -29.14
N GLY A 132 11.32 23.57 -29.01
CA GLY A 132 10.14 24.30 -28.58
C GLY A 132 10.11 24.49 -27.06
N ILE A 133 9.90 25.74 -26.65
CA ILE A 133 10.02 26.17 -25.26
C ILE A 133 9.10 25.40 -24.30
N ARG A 134 7.90 24.98 -24.74
CA ARG A 134 6.94 24.25 -23.90
C ARG A 134 7.38 22.82 -23.65
N ALA A 135 7.90 22.14 -24.68
CA ALA A 135 8.46 20.79 -24.55
C ALA A 135 9.72 20.83 -23.68
N ALA A 136 10.58 21.82 -23.88
CA ALA A 136 11.78 22.03 -23.08
C ALA A 136 11.45 22.35 -21.61
N PHE A 137 10.48 23.21 -21.33
CA PHE A 137 10.08 23.54 -19.96
C PHE A 137 9.50 22.31 -19.23
N ARG A 138 8.67 21.51 -19.91
CA ARG A 138 8.18 20.24 -19.34
C ARG A 138 9.31 19.22 -19.15
N GLY A 139 10.23 19.11 -20.09
CA GLY A 139 11.41 18.26 -19.97
C GLY A 139 12.29 18.66 -18.78
N TYR A 140 12.53 19.96 -18.62
CA TYR A 140 13.22 20.54 -17.46
C TYR A 140 12.52 20.23 -16.14
N ARG A 141 11.21 20.44 -16.08
CA ARG A 141 10.41 20.12 -14.88
C ARG A 141 10.45 18.63 -14.55
N ASN A 142 10.37 17.77 -15.55
CA ASN A 142 10.52 16.32 -15.39
C ASN A 142 11.94 15.96 -14.91
N SER A 143 12.97 16.60 -15.46
CA SER A 143 14.36 16.42 -15.04
C SER A 143 14.55 16.80 -13.57
N ILE A 144 14.01 17.94 -13.13
CA ILE A 144 14.02 18.33 -11.71
C ILE A 144 13.23 17.34 -10.85
N ALA A 145 12.10 16.84 -11.35
CA ALA A 145 11.29 15.86 -10.62
C ALA A 145 12.01 14.51 -10.44
N LEU A 146 12.88 14.14 -11.39
CA LEU A 146 13.64 12.89 -11.40
C LEU A 146 14.99 12.97 -10.68
N HIS A 147 15.68 14.11 -10.77
CA HIS A 147 17.08 14.25 -10.34
C HIS A 147 17.28 15.28 -9.22
N GLY A 148 16.19 15.89 -8.73
CA GLY A 148 16.25 16.95 -7.72
C GLY A 148 16.45 18.35 -8.31
N PRO A 149 16.40 19.39 -7.47
CA PRO A 149 16.55 20.77 -7.91
C PRO A 149 17.97 21.05 -8.41
N ASP A 150 18.08 21.95 -9.39
CA ASP A 150 19.36 22.43 -9.89
C ASP A 150 20.22 23.09 -8.79
N PRO A 151 21.55 23.06 -8.91
CA PRO A 151 22.43 23.89 -8.11
C PRO A 151 22.20 25.37 -8.47
N ARG A 152 22.19 26.23 -7.44
CA ARG A 152 22.11 27.69 -7.65
C ARG A 152 23.36 28.20 -8.36
N LEU A 153 23.20 29.23 -9.18
CA LEU A 153 24.33 29.90 -9.82
C LEU A 153 25.23 30.56 -8.76
N PRO A 154 26.56 30.56 -8.94
CA PRO A 154 27.52 31.04 -7.92
C PRO A 154 27.49 32.55 -7.71
N ASP A 155 26.90 33.31 -8.64
CA ASP A 155 26.83 34.77 -8.60
C ASP A 155 25.66 35.27 -7.74
N GLU A 156 25.93 36.18 -6.80
CA GLU A 156 24.96 36.70 -5.83
C GLU A 156 23.72 37.33 -6.48
N GLN A 157 23.88 37.99 -7.63
CA GLN A 157 22.76 38.60 -8.34
C GLN A 157 21.86 37.53 -8.96
N PHE A 158 22.45 36.45 -9.47
CA PHE A 158 21.70 35.36 -10.09
C PHE A 158 21.09 34.36 -9.11
N GLN A 159 21.58 34.30 -7.86
CA GLN A 159 20.97 33.50 -6.80
C GLN A 159 19.55 33.94 -6.41
N GLY A 160 19.18 35.19 -6.74
CA GLY A 160 17.84 35.71 -6.52
C GLY A 160 16.79 35.21 -7.52
N PHE A 161 17.19 34.61 -8.64
CA PHE A 161 16.25 34.07 -9.63
C PHE A 161 15.87 32.62 -9.31
N THR A 162 14.60 32.27 -9.52
CA THR A 162 14.16 30.88 -9.50
C THR A 162 14.69 30.14 -10.72
N HIS A 163 14.75 28.81 -10.66
CA HIS A 163 15.14 27.99 -11.81
C HIS A 163 14.18 28.17 -13.01
N ASP A 164 12.91 28.50 -12.78
CA ASP A 164 11.98 28.81 -13.87
C ASP A 164 12.30 30.16 -14.52
N GLN A 165 12.67 31.16 -13.72
CA GLN A 165 13.14 32.44 -14.24
C GLN A 165 14.45 32.25 -15.00
N LEU A 166 15.40 31.46 -14.47
CA LEU A 166 16.64 31.11 -15.17
C LEU A 166 16.38 30.37 -16.49
N PHE A 167 15.38 29.50 -16.55
CA PHE A 167 14.94 28.87 -17.78
C PHE A 167 14.52 29.90 -18.83
N PHE A 168 13.63 30.83 -18.47
CA PHE A 168 13.15 31.85 -19.40
C PHE A 168 14.20 32.89 -19.77
N LEU A 169 15.08 33.26 -18.83
CA LEU A 169 16.23 34.13 -19.10
C LEU A 169 17.20 33.45 -20.06
N SER A 170 17.47 32.15 -19.86
CA SER A 170 18.31 31.36 -20.76
C SER A 170 17.69 31.29 -22.16
N PHE A 171 16.38 31.05 -22.26
CA PHE A 171 15.65 31.10 -23.53
C PHE A 171 15.76 32.47 -24.21
N ALA A 172 15.59 33.57 -23.48
CA ALA A 172 15.71 34.91 -24.06
C ALA A 172 17.13 35.23 -24.50
N ARG A 173 18.13 34.81 -23.71
CA ARG A 173 19.56 35.06 -23.93
C ARG A 173 20.05 34.56 -25.28
N VAL A 174 19.56 33.40 -25.75
CA VAL A 174 20.00 32.83 -27.05
C VAL A 174 19.63 33.71 -28.24
N TRP A 175 18.69 34.65 -28.06
CA TRP A 175 18.23 35.58 -29.07
C TRP A 175 18.89 36.97 -28.97
N CYS A 176 19.76 37.19 -27.97
CA CYS A 176 20.49 38.45 -27.81
C CYS A 176 21.45 38.69 -28.99
N ARG A 177 21.36 39.88 -29.59
CA ARG A 177 22.22 40.28 -30.71
C ARG A 177 22.33 41.79 -30.84
N LYS A 178 23.38 42.25 -31.53
CA LYS A 178 23.47 43.64 -31.98
C LYS A 178 22.42 43.92 -33.07
N LEU A 179 21.75 45.07 -32.97
CA LEU A 179 20.85 45.55 -34.02
C LEU A 179 21.68 45.85 -35.28
N GLY A 180 21.25 45.30 -36.42
CA GLY A 180 21.87 45.57 -37.72
C GLY A 180 21.44 46.92 -38.27
N SER A 181 21.98 47.32 -39.42
CA SER A 181 21.46 48.49 -40.15
C SER A 181 20.00 48.28 -40.54
N THR A 182 19.26 49.38 -40.72
CA THR A 182 17.86 49.37 -41.17
C THR A 182 17.70 48.56 -42.46
N SER A 183 18.67 48.64 -43.39
CA SER A 183 18.69 47.86 -44.63
C SER A 183 18.80 46.34 -44.39
N SER A 184 19.65 45.90 -43.44
CA SER A 184 19.76 44.47 -43.04
C SER A 184 18.48 43.96 -42.37
N LEU A 185 17.78 44.81 -41.63
CA LEU A 185 16.50 44.45 -41.02
C LEU A 185 15.40 44.32 -42.08
N LEU A 186 15.31 45.29 -43.00
CA LEU A 186 14.37 45.25 -44.12
C LEU A 186 14.60 44.03 -45.01
N GLN A 187 15.85 43.73 -45.36
CA GLN A 187 16.17 42.53 -46.14
C GLN A 187 15.64 41.26 -45.45
N ARG A 188 15.88 41.10 -44.15
CA ARG A 188 15.36 39.95 -43.40
C ARG A 188 13.85 39.89 -43.38
N LEU A 189 13.18 41.00 -43.14
CA LEU A 189 11.72 41.04 -43.17
C LEU A 189 11.14 40.62 -44.53
N LEU A 190 11.90 40.80 -45.62
CA LEU A 190 11.48 40.44 -46.97
C LEU A 190 11.87 39.01 -47.39
N VAL A 191 13.01 38.47 -46.92
CA VAL A 191 13.54 37.19 -47.43
C VAL A 191 13.80 36.11 -46.39
N ASP A 192 13.83 36.45 -45.10
CA ASP A 192 14.06 35.48 -44.03
C ASP A 192 12.70 35.02 -43.47
N PRO A 193 12.34 33.73 -43.59
CA PRO A 193 11.07 33.24 -43.04
C PRO A 193 11.03 33.28 -41.50
N HIS A 194 12.17 33.55 -40.86
CA HIS A 194 12.29 33.63 -39.43
C HIS A 194 11.93 35.02 -38.90
N SER A 195 11.06 35.07 -37.89
CA SER A 195 10.79 36.31 -37.15
C SER A 195 12.09 36.91 -36.59
N PRO A 196 12.24 38.24 -36.56
CA PRO A 196 13.39 38.87 -35.94
C PRO A 196 13.54 38.45 -34.47
N PRO A 197 14.76 38.34 -33.92
CA PRO A 197 14.99 37.78 -32.58
C PRO A 197 14.19 38.41 -31.44
N LEU A 198 13.92 39.72 -31.48
CA LEU A 198 13.02 40.38 -30.55
C LEU A 198 11.64 39.73 -30.51
N TYR A 199 11.05 39.48 -31.69
CA TYR A 199 9.72 38.87 -31.82
C TYR A 199 9.73 37.36 -31.59
N ARG A 200 10.88 36.70 -31.66
CA ARG A 200 11.03 35.30 -31.25
C ARG A 200 10.96 35.13 -29.74
N VAL A 201 11.49 36.10 -28.99
CA VAL A 201 11.34 36.15 -27.53
C VAL A 201 9.93 36.61 -27.19
N PHE A 202 9.56 37.82 -27.62
CA PHE A 202 8.25 38.42 -27.35
C PHE A 202 7.09 37.53 -27.77
N GLY A 203 7.07 37.09 -29.03
CA GLY A 203 5.97 36.32 -29.60
C GLY A 203 5.78 34.94 -28.95
N THR A 204 6.85 34.38 -28.41
CA THR A 204 6.82 33.09 -27.73
C THR A 204 6.41 33.24 -26.26
N LEU A 205 7.01 34.18 -25.54
CA LEU A 205 6.75 34.38 -24.11
C LEU A 205 5.35 34.94 -23.83
N GLN A 206 4.82 35.83 -24.68
CA GLN A 206 3.44 36.32 -24.56
C GLN A 206 2.38 35.21 -24.61
N ASN A 207 2.74 34.06 -25.20
CA ASN A 207 1.86 32.91 -25.37
C ASN A 207 2.16 31.79 -24.39
N PHE A 208 2.97 32.02 -23.36
CA PHE A 208 3.35 30.99 -22.40
C PHE A 208 2.99 31.41 -20.96
N PRO A 209 1.85 30.92 -20.41
CA PRO A 209 1.41 31.28 -19.06
C PRO A 209 2.47 31.07 -17.96
N ALA A 210 3.30 30.02 -18.08
CA ALA A 210 4.39 29.78 -17.15
C ALA A 210 5.41 30.93 -17.08
N PHE A 211 5.57 31.74 -18.15
CA PHE A 211 6.39 32.95 -18.10
C PHE A 211 5.74 34.05 -17.25
N LYS A 212 4.43 34.27 -17.43
CA LYS A 212 3.63 35.18 -16.60
C LYS A 212 3.70 34.78 -15.12
N GLU A 213 3.63 33.49 -14.83
CA GLU A 213 3.76 32.94 -13.48
C GLU A 213 5.18 33.11 -12.93
N ALA A 214 6.22 32.71 -13.69
CA ALA A 214 7.61 32.76 -13.25
C ALA A 214 8.08 34.19 -12.92
N PHE A 215 7.60 35.19 -13.65
CA PHE A 215 7.94 36.61 -13.42
C PHE A 215 6.78 37.41 -12.85
N ASN A 216 5.71 36.77 -12.35
CA ASN A 216 4.55 37.43 -11.77
C ASN A 216 4.11 38.69 -12.55
N CYS A 217 4.07 38.60 -13.88
CA CYS A 217 3.90 39.76 -14.74
C CYS A 217 2.46 40.29 -14.62
N PRO A 218 2.27 41.60 -14.42
CA PRO A 218 0.96 42.20 -14.63
C PRO A 218 0.55 42.02 -16.10
N VAL A 219 -0.74 42.21 -16.37
CA VAL A 219 -1.23 42.22 -17.76
C VAL A 219 -0.40 43.21 -18.55
N SER A 220 0.34 42.69 -19.52
CA SER A 220 1.34 43.43 -20.29
C SER A 220 1.49 42.80 -21.67
N PRO A 221 2.18 43.46 -22.63
CA PRO A 221 2.44 42.85 -23.93
C PRO A 221 3.13 41.48 -23.85
N TYR A 222 3.95 41.22 -22.82
CA TYR A 222 4.63 39.94 -22.60
C TYR A 222 3.82 38.95 -21.76
N ALA A 223 2.69 39.37 -21.19
CA ALA A 223 1.81 38.55 -20.38
C ALA A 223 0.33 38.97 -20.56
N PRO A 224 -0.20 38.96 -21.80
CA PRO A 224 -1.59 39.35 -22.06
C PRO A 224 -2.55 38.29 -21.51
N ASP A 225 -3.76 38.70 -21.13
CA ASP A 225 -4.79 37.73 -20.71
C ASP A 225 -5.27 36.90 -21.92
N LYS A 226 -5.39 37.56 -23.08
CA LYS A 226 -5.67 36.90 -24.36
C LYS A 226 -4.36 36.52 -25.04
N HIS A 227 -4.15 35.23 -25.24
CA HIS A 227 -2.95 34.69 -25.87
C HIS A 227 -3.31 33.54 -26.82
N CYS A 228 -2.40 33.21 -27.74
CA CYS A 228 -2.56 32.13 -28.68
C CYS A 228 -2.24 30.78 -28.03
N ASN A 229 -3.21 29.89 -28.01
CA ASN A 229 -3.05 28.51 -27.54
C ASN A 229 -2.59 27.60 -28.68
N VAL A 230 -1.30 27.28 -28.71
CA VAL A 230 -0.67 26.41 -29.71
C VAL A 230 -0.33 25.07 -29.07
N TRP A 231 -0.97 23.99 -29.54
CA TRP A 231 -0.84 22.62 -28.98
C TRP A 231 -1.18 22.53 -27.48
N VAL A 232 -2.25 23.20 -27.03
CA VAL A 232 -2.83 23.09 -25.68
C VAL A 232 -4.36 23.17 -25.73
N SER A 233 -5.02 22.57 -24.74
CA SER A 233 -6.46 22.75 -24.45
C SER A 233 -6.62 23.70 -23.26
N GLU A 234 -7.73 24.43 -23.16
CA GLU A 234 -7.99 25.32 -22.02
C GLU A 234 -8.07 24.56 -20.69
N LEU A 235 -7.43 25.11 -19.66
CA LEU A 235 -7.71 24.81 -18.25
C LEU A 235 -8.65 25.92 -17.75
N ASP A 236 -9.81 25.55 -17.23
CA ASP A 236 -10.77 26.50 -16.65
C ASP A 236 -10.30 26.91 -15.23
N THR A 237 -10.03 28.21 -15.05
CA THR A 237 -9.49 28.80 -13.81
C THR A 237 -10.30 30.04 -13.37
N SER A 238 -11.62 30.02 -13.52
CA SER A 238 -12.47 31.17 -13.20
C SER A 238 -12.37 31.60 -11.71
N HIS A 239 -11.69 32.73 -11.46
CA HIS A 239 -11.99 33.83 -10.51
C HIS A 239 -10.70 34.40 -9.85
N GLY A 240 -10.15 35.44 -10.48
CA GLY A 240 -9.02 36.21 -9.96
C GLY A 240 -9.46 37.57 -9.42
N GLU A 241 -9.03 37.90 -8.21
CA GLU A 241 -8.96 39.26 -7.67
C GLU A 241 -7.65 39.44 -6.84
N PRO A 242 -7.22 40.68 -6.57
CA PRO A 242 -5.85 41.16 -6.87
C PRO A 242 -4.81 40.84 -5.79
N LYS A 243 -3.53 40.66 -6.21
CA LYS A 243 -2.37 40.55 -5.31
C LYS A 243 -1.41 41.73 -5.42
N VAL A 244 -0.96 42.15 -4.24
CA VAL A 244 -0.03 43.22 -3.93
C VAL A 244 1.39 42.88 -4.42
N LYS A 245 2.09 43.88 -4.94
CA LYS A 245 3.51 43.80 -5.36
C LYS A 245 4.42 43.64 -4.14
N THR A 246 5.32 42.65 -4.18
CA THR A 246 6.53 42.60 -3.34
C THR A 246 7.76 42.94 -4.19
N GLU A 247 8.81 43.46 -3.55
CA GLU A 247 10.00 44.04 -4.20
C GLU A 247 10.83 43.06 -5.05
N LEU A 248 10.61 41.75 -4.91
CA LEU A 248 11.34 40.69 -5.61
C LEU A 248 10.57 40.07 -6.81
N ASN A 249 9.32 40.45 -7.04
CA ASN A 249 8.48 39.93 -8.13
C ASN A 249 8.41 38.37 -8.19
N ILE A 250 8.38 37.73 -7.01
CA ILE A 250 8.18 36.29 -6.83
C ILE A 250 6.76 36.07 -6.33
N ALA A 251 6.03 35.12 -6.94
CA ALA A 251 4.78 34.65 -6.36
C ALA A 251 5.09 33.89 -5.07
N ALA A 252 4.69 34.44 -3.92
CA ALA A 252 4.69 33.67 -2.68
C ALA A 252 3.85 32.41 -2.89
N PRO A 253 4.22 31.25 -2.30
CA PRO A 253 3.38 30.06 -2.32
C PRO A 253 1.94 30.46 -1.98
N PRO A 254 0.95 29.94 -2.72
CA PRO A 254 -0.44 30.26 -2.44
C PRO A 254 -0.71 30.01 -0.95
N GLN A 255 -1.38 30.94 -0.29
CA GLN A 255 -1.73 30.81 1.12
C GLN A 255 -3.15 30.28 1.18
N ILE A 256 -3.41 29.29 2.04
CA ILE A 256 -4.78 28.89 2.34
C ILE A 256 -5.41 30.03 3.14
N THR A 257 -6.43 30.68 2.59
CA THR A 257 -7.09 31.83 3.23
C THR A 257 -8.44 31.45 3.81
N PRO A 258 -8.93 32.15 4.84
CA PRO A 258 -10.28 31.95 5.37
C PRO A 258 -11.42 32.14 4.34
N ASN A 259 -11.14 32.71 3.16
CA ASN A 259 -12.12 32.91 2.10
C ASN A 259 -12.48 31.59 1.39
N ASP A 260 -11.55 30.64 1.28
CA ASP A 260 -11.83 29.26 0.86
C ASP A 260 -12.07 28.42 2.11
N LYS A 261 -13.29 28.55 2.67
CA LYS A 261 -13.63 28.01 3.99
C LYS A 261 -13.39 26.50 4.09
N GLU A 262 -13.73 25.74 3.05
CA GLU A 262 -13.57 24.28 3.03
C GLU A 262 -12.08 23.88 3.14
N LYS A 263 -11.22 24.46 2.29
CA LYS A 263 -9.76 24.18 2.35
C LYS A 263 -9.12 24.71 3.62
N TYR A 264 -9.55 25.88 4.10
CA TYR A 264 -9.04 26.46 5.33
C TYR A 264 -9.38 25.60 6.56
N ASP A 265 -10.62 25.12 6.64
CA ASP A 265 -11.04 24.22 7.71
C ASP A 265 -10.31 22.87 7.62
N ALA A 266 -10.15 22.30 6.42
CA ALA A 266 -9.37 21.09 6.20
C ALA A 266 -7.90 21.25 6.63
N ALA A 267 -7.26 22.36 6.27
CA ALA A 267 -5.87 22.65 6.64
C ALA A 267 -5.69 22.80 8.15
N LYS A 268 -6.62 23.47 8.84
CA LYS A 268 -6.63 23.55 10.31
C LYS A 268 -6.71 22.17 10.96
N VAL A 269 -7.46 21.23 10.36
CA VAL A 269 -7.50 19.84 10.84
C VAL A 269 -6.12 19.21 10.73
N ALA A 270 -5.42 19.32 9.60
CA ALA A 270 -4.05 18.80 9.46
C ALA A 270 -3.08 19.45 10.47
N ILE A 271 -3.13 20.78 10.61
CA ILE A 271 -2.33 21.54 11.58
C ILE A 271 -2.56 21.01 13.00
N SER A 272 -3.82 20.75 13.38
CA SER A 272 -4.14 20.27 14.74
C SER A 272 -3.47 18.93 15.06
N PHE A 273 -3.36 18.02 14.08
CA PHE A 273 -2.65 16.76 14.27
C PHE A 273 -1.14 16.98 14.41
N PHE A 274 -0.54 17.85 13.60
CA PHE A 274 0.88 18.17 13.76
C PHE A 274 1.19 18.88 15.09
N GLN A 275 0.32 19.77 15.54
CA GLN A 275 0.42 20.41 16.87
C GLN A 275 0.37 19.38 18.00
N GLU A 276 -0.39 18.30 17.83
CA GLU A 276 -0.49 17.21 18.81
C GLU A 276 0.78 16.35 18.87
N SER A 277 1.50 16.15 17.76
CA SER A 277 2.58 15.17 17.68
C SER A 277 4.00 15.76 17.64
N VAL A 278 4.21 16.88 16.93
CA VAL A 278 5.56 17.40 16.60
C VAL A 278 6.22 18.08 17.80
N ASN A 279 7.48 17.73 18.06
CA ASN A 279 8.36 18.33 19.06
C ASN A 279 9.58 18.97 18.37
N THR A 280 9.52 20.27 18.15
CA THR A 280 10.59 21.04 17.47
C THR A 280 11.84 21.27 18.32
N SER A 281 11.88 20.81 19.57
CA SER A 281 13.08 20.90 20.43
C SER A 281 14.11 19.80 20.13
N VAL A 282 13.73 18.80 19.32
CA VAL A 282 14.59 17.69 18.90
C VAL A 282 15.18 18.00 17.53
N ASP A 283 16.41 17.57 17.27
CA ASP A 283 16.98 17.67 15.92
C ASP A 283 16.40 16.56 15.02
N PRO A 284 15.76 16.88 13.88
CA PRO A 284 15.21 15.89 12.96
C PRO A 284 16.28 14.95 12.38
N CYS A 285 17.55 15.35 12.34
CA CYS A 285 18.64 14.54 11.80
C CYS A 285 19.22 13.52 12.81
N GLU A 286 18.88 13.68 14.10
CA GLU A 286 19.30 12.80 15.20
C GLU A 286 18.19 11.82 15.62
N ASP A 287 16.94 12.30 15.75
CA ASP A 287 15.80 11.47 16.16
C ASP A 287 14.50 11.99 15.53
N PHE A 288 14.32 11.71 14.23
CA PHE A 288 13.13 12.16 13.51
C PHE A 288 11.82 11.61 14.08
N TYR A 289 11.81 10.39 14.62
CA TYR A 289 10.63 9.87 15.31
C TYR A 289 10.25 10.73 16.51
N LYS A 290 11.20 11.11 17.38
CA LYS A 290 10.91 12.07 18.46
C LYS A 290 10.59 13.48 17.95
N TYR A 291 11.18 13.91 16.84
CA TYR A 291 10.83 15.19 16.22
C TYR A 291 9.36 15.22 15.77
N ALA A 292 8.89 14.18 15.10
CA ALA A 292 7.53 14.12 14.55
C ALA A 292 6.46 13.66 15.56
N CYS A 293 6.83 12.83 16.54
CA CYS A 293 5.92 12.15 17.48
C CYS A 293 6.21 12.44 18.96
N GLY A 294 7.20 13.26 19.31
CA GLY A 294 7.64 13.44 20.70
C GLY A 294 6.59 13.99 21.66
N ASN A 295 5.58 14.69 21.15
CA ASN A 295 4.44 15.19 21.94
C ASN A 295 3.22 14.25 21.90
N TYR A 296 3.28 13.17 21.12
CA TYR A 296 2.18 12.22 20.99
C TYR A 296 2.12 11.26 22.19
N HIS A 297 0.97 11.19 22.86
CA HIS A 297 0.82 10.43 24.11
C HIS A 297 -0.35 9.43 24.10
N LYS A 298 -0.96 9.19 22.93
CA LYS A 298 -2.07 8.24 22.77
C LYS A 298 -1.55 6.85 22.33
N PRO A 299 -2.35 5.78 22.49
CA PRO A 299 -2.06 4.48 21.87
C PRO A 299 -1.93 4.59 20.34
N VAL A 300 -1.57 3.48 19.68
CA VAL A 300 -1.46 3.39 18.21
C VAL A 300 -2.61 4.14 17.52
N SER A 301 -2.24 5.05 16.62
CA SER A 301 -3.16 5.90 15.84
C SER A 301 -4.34 5.12 15.22
N PHE A 302 -4.11 3.87 14.79
CA PHE A 302 -5.11 2.99 14.19
C PHE A 302 -6.20 2.54 15.17
N HIS A 303 -5.83 2.14 16.40
CA HIS A 303 -6.81 1.77 17.43
C HIS A 303 -7.67 2.96 17.86
N PHE A 304 -7.02 4.12 18.05
CA PHE A 304 -7.72 5.35 18.39
C PHE A 304 -8.68 5.80 17.27
N ALA A 305 -8.27 5.66 16.01
CA ALA A 305 -9.13 5.96 14.87
C ALA A 305 -10.30 4.97 14.74
N ASN A 306 -10.09 3.67 14.98
CA ASN A 306 -11.17 2.67 15.03
C ASN A 306 -12.22 3.01 16.10
N ALA A 307 -11.79 3.37 17.32
CA ALA A 307 -12.70 3.78 18.38
C ALA A 307 -13.59 4.97 17.96
N ARG A 308 -13.04 5.94 17.23
CA ARG A 308 -13.81 7.07 16.66
C ARG A 308 -14.80 6.62 15.57
N ASN A 309 -14.45 5.63 14.76
CA ASN A 309 -15.37 5.06 13.77
C ASN A 309 -16.53 4.31 14.43
N PHE A 310 -16.27 3.55 15.50
CA PHE A 310 -17.33 2.88 16.26
C PHE A 310 -18.28 3.88 16.93
N LEU A 311 -17.76 5.00 17.45
CA LEU A 311 -18.60 6.08 17.96
C LEU A 311 -19.46 6.71 16.87
N ALA A 312 -18.90 6.92 15.66
CA ALA A 312 -19.66 7.42 14.52
C ALA A 312 -20.83 6.48 14.12
N MET A 313 -20.57 5.18 14.05
CA MET A 313 -21.59 4.16 13.79
C MET A 313 -22.68 4.17 14.88
N ALA A 314 -22.29 4.22 16.15
CA ALA A 314 -23.20 4.30 17.28
C ALA A 314 -24.11 5.55 17.22
N ASN A 315 -23.54 6.71 16.90
CA ASN A 315 -24.28 7.96 16.73
C ASN A 315 -25.29 7.85 15.57
N GLN A 316 -24.90 7.23 14.46
CA GLN A 316 -25.79 7.05 13.32
C GLN A 316 -26.94 6.08 13.62
N LEU A 317 -26.66 4.96 14.29
CA LEU A 317 -27.70 4.00 14.68
C LEU A 317 -28.73 4.62 15.62
N THR A 318 -28.31 5.57 16.45
CA THR A 318 -29.17 6.23 17.46
C THR A 318 -29.80 7.53 16.97
N SER A 319 -29.42 8.03 15.79
CA SER A 319 -30.04 9.21 15.16
C SER A 319 -31.53 8.98 14.90
N LYS A 320 -32.35 10.01 15.16
CA LYS A 320 -33.79 10.00 14.88
C LYS A 320 -34.05 10.08 13.37
N GLU A 321 -33.24 10.86 12.67
CA GLU A 321 -33.31 11.10 11.23
C GLU A 321 -33.00 9.82 10.45
N TYR A 322 -32.02 9.04 10.93
CA TYR A 322 -31.59 7.80 10.27
C TYR A 322 -32.57 6.63 10.47
N GLN A 323 -33.52 6.71 11.41
CA GLN A 323 -34.52 5.65 11.63
C GLN A 323 -35.37 5.34 10.39
N LYS A 324 -35.59 6.32 9.52
CA LYS A 324 -36.31 6.10 8.25
C LYS A 324 -35.49 5.20 7.31
N VAL A 325 -34.18 5.40 7.25
CA VAL A 325 -33.26 4.58 6.43
C VAL A 325 -33.19 3.17 7.00
N ILE A 326 -33.04 3.02 8.32
CA ILE A 326 -33.07 1.72 9.01
C ILE A 326 -34.33 0.93 8.65
N LYS A 327 -35.51 1.56 8.71
CA LYS A 327 -36.80 0.91 8.39
C LYS A 327 -36.96 0.55 6.90
N SER A 328 -36.15 1.12 6.02
CA SER A 328 -36.21 0.87 4.58
C SER A 328 -35.42 -0.37 4.12
N SER A 329 -34.68 -1.01 5.03
CA SER A 329 -33.88 -2.22 4.78
C SER A 329 -34.06 -3.21 5.93
N THR A 330 -34.40 -4.46 5.60
CA THR A 330 -34.49 -5.53 6.59
C THR A 330 -33.12 -5.85 7.20
N ALA A 331 -32.03 -5.70 6.45
CA ALA A 331 -30.67 -5.83 6.97
C ALA A 331 -30.34 -4.74 8.00
N LEU A 332 -30.64 -3.47 7.71
CA LEU A 332 -30.43 -2.37 8.66
C LEU A 332 -31.34 -2.47 9.89
N THR A 333 -32.54 -3.01 9.73
CA THR A 333 -33.43 -3.29 10.89
C THR A 333 -32.83 -4.38 11.79
N LYS A 334 -32.25 -5.43 11.22
CA LYS A 334 -31.54 -6.50 11.96
C LYS A 334 -30.31 -5.96 12.68
N GLU A 335 -29.50 -5.17 11.97
CA GLU A 335 -28.35 -4.44 12.49
C GLU A 335 -28.71 -3.63 13.73
N LYS A 336 -29.76 -2.79 13.63
CA LYS A 336 -30.25 -1.97 14.75
C LYS A 336 -30.77 -2.82 15.91
N ALA A 337 -31.51 -3.89 15.62
CA ALA A 337 -32.04 -4.78 16.65
C ALA A 337 -30.91 -5.46 17.44
N PHE A 338 -29.85 -5.90 16.76
CA PHE A 338 -28.70 -6.50 17.42
C PHE A 338 -27.91 -5.48 18.25
N PHE A 339 -27.71 -4.27 17.72
CA PHE A 339 -27.10 -3.16 18.45
C PHE A 339 -27.88 -2.82 19.72
N ASP A 340 -29.21 -2.68 19.64
CA ASP A 340 -30.05 -2.38 20.81
C ASP A 340 -30.04 -3.50 21.85
N ALA A 341 -30.06 -4.75 21.39
CA ALA A 341 -29.94 -5.91 22.27
C ALA A 341 -28.60 -5.89 23.02
N CYS A 342 -27.49 -5.55 22.34
CA CYS A 342 -26.18 -5.39 22.98
C CYS A 342 -26.16 -4.28 24.03
N VAL A 343 -26.70 -3.09 23.70
CA VAL A 343 -26.74 -1.96 24.62
C VAL A 343 -27.57 -2.30 25.85
N THR A 344 -28.71 -2.97 25.65
CA THR A 344 -29.62 -3.39 26.73
C THR A 344 -28.94 -4.43 27.63
N ALA A 345 -28.33 -5.46 27.04
CA ALA A 345 -27.59 -6.50 27.75
C ALA A 345 -26.40 -5.97 28.56
N THR A 346 -25.75 -4.89 28.08
CA THR A 346 -24.61 -4.27 28.76
C THR A 346 -25.04 -3.37 29.92
N LYS A 347 -26.14 -2.62 29.76
CA LYS A 347 -26.67 -1.70 30.80
C LYS A 347 -27.19 -2.43 32.04
N ASP A 348 -27.92 -3.51 31.85
CA ASP A 348 -28.44 -4.33 32.96
C ASP A 348 -27.66 -5.64 33.06
N SER A 349 -26.39 -5.51 33.45
CA SER A 349 -25.48 -6.65 33.60
C SER A 349 -26.01 -7.68 34.60
N SER A 350 -26.81 -7.25 35.58
CA SER A 350 -27.43 -8.13 36.58
C SER A 350 -28.48 -9.05 35.98
N HIS A 351 -29.43 -8.49 35.22
CA HIS A 351 -30.44 -9.25 34.50
C HIS A 351 -29.80 -10.10 33.40
N ASN A 352 -28.81 -9.55 32.69
CA ASN A 352 -28.10 -10.25 31.64
C ASN A 352 -27.34 -11.48 32.16
N ASN A 353 -26.73 -11.38 33.35
CA ASN A 353 -26.11 -12.51 34.04
C ASN A 353 -27.16 -13.59 34.41
N GLN A 354 -28.38 -13.20 34.82
CA GLN A 354 -29.47 -14.15 35.07
C GLN A 354 -29.91 -14.88 33.80
N ILE A 355 -29.96 -14.17 32.65
CA ILE A 355 -30.23 -14.80 31.35
C ILE A 355 -29.17 -15.85 31.03
N LEU A 356 -27.88 -15.52 31.17
CA LEU A 356 -26.79 -16.45 30.90
C LEU A 356 -26.85 -17.71 31.77
N VAL A 357 -27.14 -17.56 33.07
CA VAL A 357 -27.29 -18.69 34.00
C VAL A 357 -28.53 -19.53 33.66
N SER A 358 -29.68 -18.90 33.42
CA SER A 358 -30.94 -19.59 33.17
C SER A 358 -31.00 -20.30 31.81
N LYS A 359 -30.52 -19.66 30.74
CA LYS A 359 -30.45 -20.25 29.40
C LYS A 359 -29.31 -21.25 29.26
N ASN A 360 -28.24 -21.07 30.03
CA ASN A 360 -27.08 -21.96 30.09
C ASN A 360 -26.55 -22.37 28.71
N TYR A 361 -26.23 -21.36 27.89
CA TYR A 361 -25.82 -21.56 26.49
C TYR A 361 -24.64 -22.52 26.31
N LEU A 362 -23.75 -22.63 27.29
CA LEU A 362 -22.57 -23.47 27.19
C LEU A 362 -22.85 -24.95 27.43
N MET A 363 -23.73 -25.33 28.35
CA MET A 363 -23.95 -26.76 28.65
C MET A 363 -24.41 -27.61 27.46
N PRO A 364 -25.34 -27.16 26.60
CA PRO A 364 -25.70 -27.92 25.40
C PRO A 364 -24.49 -28.16 24.49
N ARG A 365 -23.62 -27.15 24.33
CA ARG A 365 -22.39 -27.24 23.53
C ARG A 365 -21.39 -28.23 24.15
N VAL A 366 -21.21 -28.13 25.47
CA VAL A 366 -20.35 -29.02 26.25
C VAL A 366 -20.86 -30.46 26.17
N ARG A 367 -22.15 -30.71 26.39
CA ARG A 367 -22.75 -32.05 26.26
C ARG A 367 -22.57 -32.63 24.86
N LYS A 368 -22.78 -31.82 23.81
CA LYS A 368 -22.57 -32.27 22.43
C LYS A 368 -21.11 -32.64 22.16
N LEU A 369 -20.16 -31.84 22.64
CA LEU A 369 -18.73 -32.16 22.54
C LEU A 369 -18.37 -33.44 23.32
N SER A 370 -18.88 -33.60 24.55
CA SER A 370 -18.69 -34.80 25.37
C SER A 370 -19.21 -36.05 24.67
N GLN A 371 -20.42 -35.97 24.09
CA GLN A 371 -21.02 -37.06 23.30
C GLN A 371 -20.16 -37.45 22.10
N TYR A 372 -19.64 -36.47 21.35
CA TYR A 372 -18.76 -36.76 20.21
C TYR A 372 -17.42 -37.35 20.62
N LEU A 373 -16.83 -36.90 21.74
CA LEU A 373 -15.59 -37.45 22.27
C LEU A 373 -15.79 -38.82 22.93
N GLY A 374 -17.01 -39.14 23.39
CA GLY A 374 -17.30 -40.30 24.23
C GLY A 374 -16.64 -40.21 25.61
N ALA A 375 -16.41 -39.00 26.12
CA ALA A 375 -15.70 -38.76 27.38
C ALA A 375 -16.23 -37.53 28.11
N GLU A 376 -16.26 -37.60 29.43
CA GLU A 376 -16.62 -36.47 30.31
C GLU A 376 -15.42 -35.53 30.56
N PHE A 377 -15.70 -34.27 30.87
CA PHE A 377 -14.67 -33.26 31.14
C PHE A 377 -14.29 -33.22 32.61
N THR A 378 -13.26 -33.97 32.97
CA THR A 378 -12.83 -34.20 34.36
C THR A 378 -12.46 -32.92 35.10
N TYR A 379 -12.11 -31.84 34.40
CA TYR A 379 -11.69 -30.58 35.01
C TYR A 379 -12.86 -29.72 35.50
N ALA A 380 -14.07 -29.99 35.00
CA ALA A 380 -15.30 -29.36 35.49
C ALA A 380 -16.19 -30.33 36.28
N PHE A 381 -16.18 -31.63 35.91
CA PHE A 381 -17.13 -32.62 36.42
C PHE A 381 -16.51 -33.70 37.33
N GLY A 382 -15.18 -33.74 37.45
CA GLY A 382 -14.46 -34.82 38.15
C GLY A 382 -14.46 -36.14 37.36
N GLY A 383 -13.98 -37.22 38.00
CA GLY A 383 -13.88 -38.55 37.38
C GLY A 383 -12.59 -38.76 36.57
N GLN A 384 -12.65 -39.65 35.58
CA GLN A 384 -11.49 -40.05 34.76
C GLN A 384 -11.87 -40.21 33.28
N VAL A 385 -10.90 -39.97 32.39
CA VAL A 385 -11.03 -40.27 30.96
C VAL A 385 -10.53 -41.69 30.70
N ASN A 386 -11.43 -42.59 30.28
CA ASN A 386 -11.12 -44.02 30.18
C ASN A 386 -10.16 -44.33 29.02
N SER A 387 -10.40 -43.74 27.86
CA SER A 387 -9.61 -43.97 26.64
C SER A 387 -9.41 -42.68 25.85
N LEU A 388 -8.40 -42.68 24.99
CA LEU A 388 -8.25 -41.64 23.96
C LEU A 388 -9.45 -41.72 22.99
N PRO A 389 -9.99 -40.60 22.48
CA PRO A 389 -11.02 -40.63 21.45
C PRO A 389 -10.55 -41.41 20.22
N ASN A 390 -11.40 -42.28 19.67
CA ASN A 390 -11.09 -42.96 18.42
C ASN A 390 -11.20 -41.99 17.23
N LYS A 391 -10.71 -42.40 16.04
CA LYS A 391 -10.68 -41.54 14.84
C LYS A 391 -12.04 -40.94 14.46
N GLN A 392 -13.15 -41.65 14.70
CA GLN A 392 -14.50 -41.18 14.38
C GLN A 392 -15.02 -40.20 15.45
N GLN A 393 -14.77 -40.51 16.73
CA GLN A 393 -15.06 -39.60 17.85
C GLN A 393 -14.32 -38.27 17.69
N LEU A 394 -13.02 -38.35 17.37
CA LEU A 394 -12.21 -37.17 17.11
C LEU A 394 -12.71 -36.39 15.88
N ALA A 395 -13.06 -37.08 14.78
CA ALA A 395 -13.62 -36.43 13.60
C ALA A 395 -14.89 -35.64 13.91
N ASN A 396 -15.82 -36.23 14.65
CA ASN A 396 -17.05 -35.55 15.06
C ASN A 396 -16.77 -34.35 15.98
N ALA A 397 -15.86 -34.50 16.94
CA ALA A 397 -15.52 -33.44 17.88
C ALA A 397 -14.82 -32.26 17.19
N LEU A 398 -13.82 -32.53 16.34
CA LEU A 398 -13.12 -31.51 15.57
C LEU A 398 -14.06 -30.86 14.55
N GLY A 399 -14.90 -31.64 13.86
CA GLY A 399 -15.88 -31.11 12.92
C GLY A 399 -16.91 -30.22 13.60
N TYR A 400 -17.40 -30.61 14.78
CA TYR A 400 -18.28 -29.77 15.60
C TYR A 400 -17.61 -28.45 16.01
N LEU A 401 -16.38 -28.51 16.50
CA LEU A 401 -15.64 -27.32 16.88
C LEU A 401 -15.44 -26.39 15.67
N SER A 402 -14.96 -26.91 14.54
CA SER A 402 -14.67 -26.10 13.35
C SER A 402 -15.91 -25.55 12.66
N PHE A 403 -16.93 -26.37 12.41
CA PHE A 403 -18.04 -26.04 11.52
C PHE A 403 -19.32 -25.58 12.23
N ASP A 404 -19.55 -25.99 13.48
CA ASP A 404 -20.69 -25.49 14.26
C ASP A 404 -20.29 -24.34 15.21
N GLN A 405 -19.05 -24.34 15.70
CA GLN A 405 -18.58 -23.34 16.68
C GLN A 405 -17.56 -22.35 16.11
N GLY A 406 -16.97 -22.61 14.94
CA GLY A 406 -15.93 -21.75 14.37
C GLY A 406 -14.60 -21.80 15.13
N ILE A 407 -14.35 -22.88 15.87
CA ILE A 407 -13.19 -23.07 16.76
C ILE A 407 -12.21 -24.05 16.12
N GLN A 408 -11.04 -23.54 15.80
CA GLN A 408 -9.95 -24.35 15.26
C GLN A 408 -9.06 -24.90 16.38
N THR A 409 -8.60 -26.14 16.20
CA THR A 409 -7.83 -26.89 17.21
C THR A 409 -6.74 -27.74 16.53
N LEU A 410 -6.87 -29.07 16.48
CA LEU A 410 -5.85 -29.94 15.90
C LEU A 410 -5.79 -29.90 14.36
N VAL A 411 -6.90 -29.51 13.73
CA VAL A 411 -7.05 -29.39 12.27
C VAL A 411 -7.75 -28.07 12.01
N THR A 412 -7.24 -27.29 11.06
CA THR A 412 -7.78 -25.96 10.74
C THR A 412 -8.31 -25.92 9.32
N PRO A 413 -9.64 -26.07 9.12
CA PRO A 413 -10.24 -25.88 7.82
C PRO A 413 -10.38 -24.39 7.49
N LEU A 414 -10.08 -24.06 6.24
CA LEU A 414 -10.31 -22.74 5.66
C LEU A 414 -10.76 -22.85 4.21
N VAL A 415 -11.33 -21.77 3.71
CA VAL A 415 -11.76 -21.60 2.32
C VAL A 415 -11.02 -20.39 1.80
N ASP A 416 -10.35 -20.57 0.67
CA ASP A 416 -9.60 -19.55 -0.02
C ASP A 416 -9.65 -19.84 -1.54
N THR A 417 -9.18 -18.93 -2.36
CA THR A 417 -9.15 -19.04 -3.81
C THR A 417 -8.39 -20.30 -4.27
N TYR A 418 -8.73 -20.79 -5.46
CA TYR A 418 -7.95 -21.84 -6.09
C TYR A 418 -6.60 -21.27 -6.57
N TRP A 419 -5.55 -21.35 -5.72
CA TRP A 419 -4.28 -20.65 -5.92
C TRP A 419 -3.61 -20.77 -7.31
N PRO A 420 -3.63 -21.93 -8.00
CA PRO A 420 -3.05 -22.00 -9.35
C PRO A 420 -3.81 -21.17 -10.39
N ASP A 421 -5.10 -20.90 -10.16
CA ASP A 421 -5.98 -20.18 -11.07
C ASP A 421 -7.25 -19.67 -10.33
N PRO A 422 -7.21 -18.45 -9.76
CA PRO A 422 -8.35 -17.87 -9.01
C PRO A 422 -9.63 -17.71 -9.85
N SER A 423 -9.53 -17.76 -11.18
CA SER A 423 -10.73 -17.76 -12.05
C SER A 423 -11.58 -19.02 -11.91
N LYS A 424 -11.06 -20.07 -11.26
CA LYS A 424 -11.77 -21.33 -10.96
C LYS A 424 -12.47 -21.33 -9.59
N GLY A 425 -12.65 -20.16 -8.99
CA GLY A 425 -13.38 -20.05 -7.73
C GLY A 425 -12.51 -20.36 -6.52
N TYR A 426 -13.10 -21.05 -5.55
CA TYR A 426 -12.51 -21.29 -4.25
C TYR A 426 -12.28 -22.79 -4.02
N THR A 427 -11.33 -23.10 -3.16
CA THR A 427 -11.05 -24.46 -2.70
C THR A 427 -10.98 -24.50 -1.18
N MET A 428 -11.18 -25.70 -0.63
CA MET A 428 -10.97 -25.94 0.79
C MET A 428 -9.48 -26.23 1.04
N PHE A 429 -9.01 -25.82 2.20
CA PHE A 429 -7.69 -26.14 2.72
C PHE A 429 -7.82 -26.75 4.13
N LEU A 430 -6.87 -27.61 4.49
CA LEU A 430 -6.64 -28.10 5.83
C LEU A 430 -5.24 -27.67 6.26
N ASP A 431 -5.17 -26.77 7.22
CA ASP A 431 -3.93 -26.29 7.81
C ASP A 431 -3.61 -27.01 9.12
N GLN A 432 -2.37 -26.86 9.57
CA GLN A 432 -1.84 -27.34 10.84
C GLN A 432 -2.71 -26.91 12.04
N ASN A 433 -2.40 -27.45 13.22
CA ASN A 433 -3.14 -27.09 14.42
C ASN A 433 -3.13 -25.58 14.67
N THR A 434 -4.23 -25.05 15.19
CA THR A 434 -4.35 -23.67 15.67
C THR A 434 -4.55 -23.69 17.18
N ALA A 435 -3.55 -23.16 17.88
CA ALA A 435 -3.58 -22.94 19.33
C ALA A 435 -4.38 -21.67 19.68
N TYR A 436 -4.31 -21.18 20.92
CA TYR A 436 -5.12 -20.00 21.34
C TYR A 436 -4.53 -18.72 20.85
N MET A 437 -3.20 -18.70 20.90
CA MET A 437 -2.37 -17.72 20.25
C MET A 437 -1.71 -18.35 19.01
N SER A 438 -1.04 -17.54 18.21
CA SER A 438 -0.21 -17.93 17.09
C SER A 438 1.04 -18.62 17.64
N LYS A 439 1.69 -19.40 16.78
CA LYS A 439 2.82 -20.26 17.17
C LYS A 439 3.94 -19.46 17.84
N THR A 440 4.20 -18.23 17.40
CA THR A 440 5.27 -17.36 17.92
C THR A 440 5.13 -17.08 19.42
N PHE A 441 3.91 -16.98 19.95
CA PHE A 441 3.67 -16.84 21.40
C PHE A 441 4.04 -18.07 22.22
N TYR A 442 4.14 -19.25 21.60
CA TYR A 442 4.49 -20.50 22.28
C TYR A 442 5.98 -20.82 22.24
N HIS A 443 6.79 -19.98 21.58
CA HIS A 443 8.25 -19.99 21.71
C HIS A 443 8.61 -19.91 23.21
N PRO A 444 9.56 -20.71 23.73
CA PRO A 444 9.81 -20.80 25.18
C PRO A 444 9.99 -19.45 25.89
N ASP A 445 10.65 -18.49 25.26
CA ASP A 445 10.90 -17.18 25.86
C ASP A 445 9.68 -16.24 25.79
N ALA A 446 8.94 -16.24 24.68
CA ALA A 446 7.68 -15.52 24.56
C ALA A 446 6.64 -16.08 25.51
N PHE A 447 6.54 -17.41 25.59
CA PHE A 447 5.53 -18.08 26.38
C PHE A 447 5.66 -17.80 27.88
N LYS A 448 6.89 -17.68 28.40
CA LYS A 448 7.13 -17.31 29.81
C LYS A 448 6.42 -16.01 30.20
N THR A 449 6.32 -15.05 29.27
CA THR A 449 5.69 -13.74 29.51
C THR A 449 4.17 -13.80 29.56
N ILE A 450 3.55 -14.80 28.93
CA ILE A 450 2.09 -14.90 28.80
C ILE A 450 1.47 -16.06 29.59
N LYS A 451 2.28 -17.06 29.95
CA LYS A 451 1.83 -18.35 30.50
C LYS A 451 0.97 -18.19 31.75
N GLU A 452 1.43 -17.47 32.76
CA GLU A 452 0.68 -17.35 34.02
C GLU A 452 -0.66 -16.66 33.81
N ASN A 453 -0.69 -15.60 33.01
CA ASN A 453 -1.92 -14.89 32.68
C ASN A 453 -2.90 -15.78 31.92
N TYR A 454 -2.40 -16.58 30.96
CA TYR A 454 -3.23 -17.58 30.28
C TYR A 454 -3.78 -18.61 31.28
N VAL A 455 -2.93 -19.21 32.12
CA VAL A 455 -3.36 -20.18 33.13
C VAL A 455 -4.41 -19.59 34.07
N ASN A 456 -4.23 -18.36 34.54
CA ASN A 456 -5.16 -17.67 35.42
C ASN A 456 -6.52 -17.44 34.74
N SER A 457 -6.54 -16.89 33.52
CA SER A 457 -7.77 -16.64 32.77
C SER A 457 -8.50 -17.93 32.40
N ALA A 458 -7.79 -18.96 31.92
CA ALA A 458 -8.38 -20.25 31.60
C ALA A 458 -8.96 -20.94 32.85
N THR A 459 -8.26 -20.87 33.99
CA THR A 459 -8.75 -21.38 35.27
C THR A 459 -10.04 -20.67 35.67
N LYS A 460 -10.05 -19.33 35.62
CA LYS A 460 -11.22 -18.52 36.00
C LYS A 460 -12.43 -18.79 35.10
N VAL A 461 -12.23 -19.01 33.81
CA VAL A 461 -13.28 -19.40 32.86
C VAL A 461 -13.87 -20.77 33.23
N ILE A 462 -13.03 -21.77 33.48
CA ILE A 462 -13.49 -23.11 33.88
C ILE A 462 -14.19 -23.07 35.24
N GLU A 463 -13.67 -22.33 36.21
CA GLU A 463 -14.31 -22.17 37.53
C GLU A 463 -15.68 -21.51 37.41
N THR A 464 -15.78 -20.44 36.64
CA THR A 464 -17.04 -19.70 36.43
C THR A 464 -18.06 -20.62 35.79
N PHE A 465 -17.66 -21.36 34.75
CA PHE A 465 -18.51 -22.39 34.15
C PHE A 465 -18.95 -23.43 35.19
N THR A 466 -18.03 -24.06 35.92
CA THR A 466 -18.36 -25.11 36.92
C THR A 466 -19.31 -24.60 38.00
N LYS A 467 -19.10 -23.38 38.51
CA LYS A 467 -20.00 -22.73 39.49
C LYS A 467 -21.40 -22.53 38.94
N THR A 468 -21.53 -22.08 37.68
CA THR A 468 -22.85 -21.92 37.04
C THR A 468 -23.60 -23.24 36.85
N GLN A 469 -22.89 -24.38 36.92
CA GLN A 469 -23.49 -25.71 36.90
C GLN A 469 -23.81 -26.28 38.28
N ASN A 470 -23.71 -25.47 39.34
CA ASN A 470 -23.90 -25.87 40.74
C ASN A 470 -23.02 -27.06 41.14
N ARG A 471 -21.77 -27.07 40.67
CA ARG A 471 -20.80 -28.12 40.99
C ARG A 471 -19.61 -27.59 41.79
N PRO A 472 -19.02 -28.42 42.67
CA PRO A 472 -17.81 -28.05 43.39
C PRO A 472 -16.65 -27.91 42.41
N ILE A 473 -15.75 -26.96 42.67
CA ILE A 473 -14.50 -26.82 41.91
C ILE A 473 -13.62 -28.03 42.17
N VAL A 474 -13.06 -28.60 41.10
CA VAL A 474 -12.16 -29.75 41.18
C VAL A 474 -10.88 -29.37 41.95
N PRO A 475 -10.39 -30.20 42.88
CA PRO A 475 -9.15 -29.92 43.60
C PRO A 475 -7.97 -29.69 42.65
N ASN A 476 -7.08 -28.76 42.99
CA ASN A 476 -5.90 -28.40 42.21
C ASN A 476 -6.19 -28.00 40.75
N LEU A 477 -7.38 -27.44 40.47
CA LEU A 477 -7.79 -27.05 39.11
C LEU A 477 -6.76 -26.15 38.42
N LYS A 478 -6.19 -25.17 39.11
CA LYS A 478 -5.19 -24.27 38.53
C LYS A 478 -3.96 -25.02 38.00
N GLU A 479 -3.43 -25.99 38.76
CA GLU A 479 -2.28 -26.79 38.34
C GLU A 479 -2.65 -27.78 37.24
N LYS A 480 -3.87 -28.32 37.26
CA LYS A 480 -4.42 -29.08 36.14
C LYS A 480 -4.48 -28.23 34.86
N VAL A 481 -5.00 -27.01 34.93
CA VAL A 481 -5.09 -26.07 33.79
C VAL A 481 -3.70 -25.64 33.31
N ARG A 482 -2.74 -25.44 34.22
CA ARG A 482 -1.33 -25.25 33.86
C ARG A 482 -0.82 -26.37 32.98
N GLY A 483 -1.11 -27.62 33.35
CA GLY A 483 -0.78 -28.80 32.54
C GLY A 483 -1.47 -28.85 31.17
N LEU A 484 -2.64 -28.22 30.98
CA LEU A 484 -3.30 -28.08 29.68
C LEU A 484 -2.68 -26.98 28.82
N VAL A 485 -2.33 -25.85 29.44
CA VAL A 485 -1.67 -24.73 28.76
C VAL A 485 -0.28 -25.17 28.27
N GLU A 486 0.46 -25.96 29.06
CA GLU A 486 1.70 -26.61 28.65
C GLU A 486 1.49 -27.69 27.58
N PHE A 487 0.36 -28.41 27.62
CA PHE A 487 0.00 -29.36 26.58
C PHE A 487 -0.31 -28.67 25.25
N GLU A 488 -0.99 -27.52 25.26
CA GLU A 488 -1.20 -26.70 24.06
C GLU A 488 0.14 -26.14 23.54
N GLN A 489 1.04 -25.71 24.42
CA GLN A 489 2.40 -25.29 24.03
C GLN A 489 3.14 -26.43 23.33
N MET A 490 3.07 -27.66 23.85
CA MET A 490 3.65 -28.83 23.19
C MET A 490 3.04 -29.05 21.81
N ILE A 491 1.71 -28.93 21.67
CA ILE A 491 1.03 -29.07 20.39
C ILE A 491 1.53 -28.02 19.39
N ALA A 492 1.52 -26.73 19.76
CA ALA A 492 1.97 -25.62 18.92
C ALA A 492 3.45 -25.73 18.52
N ASN A 493 4.31 -26.18 19.42
CA ASN A 493 5.74 -26.29 19.13
C ASN A 493 6.06 -27.52 18.26
N LYS A 494 5.39 -28.65 18.48
CA LYS A 494 5.72 -29.93 17.85
C LYS A 494 4.99 -30.21 16.53
N TYR A 495 3.75 -29.74 16.39
CA TYR A 495 2.88 -30.05 15.23
C TYR A 495 2.51 -28.83 14.38
N SER A 496 3.25 -27.73 14.54
CA SER A 496 3.14 -26.56 13.68
C SER A 496 4.51 -26.24 13.07
N THR A 497 4.54 -25.70 11.87
CA THR A 497 5.74 -25.14 11.22
C THR A 497 5.85 -23.65 11.59
N ASP A 498 7.08 -23.16 11.73
CA ASP A 498 7.41 -21.75 12.02
C ASP A 498 6.97 -20.79 10.89
N ASP A 499 6.70 -19.55 11.27
CA ASP A 499 6.15 -18.55 10.37
C ASP A 499 7.17 -18.16 9.28
N GLU A 500 8.47 -18.18 9.57
CA GLU A 500 9.54 -17.91 8.59
C GLU A 500 9.52 -18.92 7.44
N THR A 501 9.43 -20.22 7.74
CA THR A 501 9.35 -21.27 6.70
C THR A 501 7.99 -21.25 5.98
N ARG A 502 6.92 -20.78 6.63
CA ARG A 502 5.57 -20.70 6.05
C ARG A 502 5.37 -19.54 5.06
N ARG A 503 6.34 -18.64 4.93
CA ARG A 503 6.37 -17.59 3.89
C ARG A 503 6.49 -18.15 2.46
N ILE A 504 6.91 -19.40 2.30
CA ILE A 504 6.99 -20.07 0.99
C ILE A 504 5.64 -20.73 0.68
N TYR A 505 4.78 -20.10 -0.12
CA TYR A 505 3.39 -20.56 -0.32
C TYR A 505 3.27 -21.87 -1.10
N LEU A 506 4.19 -22.14 -2.02
CA LEU A 506 4.13 -23.34 -2.86
C LEU A 506 4.11 -24.64 -2.05
N ARG A 507 4.78 -24.67 -0.90
CA ARG A 507 4.79 -25.84 -0.01
C ARG A 507 3.42 -26.12 0.62
N SER A 508 2.54 -25.13 0.67
CA SER A 508 1.19 -25.19 1.23
C SER A 508 0.13 -25.66 0.22
N TRP A 509 0.53 -25.93 -1.02
CA TRP A 509 -0.36 -26.43 -2.08
C TRP A 509 -0.22 -27.94 -2.29
N ASN A 510 -0.92 -28.75 -1.48
CA ASN A 510 -0.88 -30.21 -1.56
C ASN A 510 -2.28 -30.81 -1.65
N LEU A 511 -2.80 -30.94 -2.87
CA LEU A 511 -4.13 -31.51 -3.08
C LEU A 511 -4.20 -32.99 -2.67
N ARG A 512 -5.25 -33.35 -1.94
CA ARG A 512 -5.59 -34.71 -1.53
C ARG A 512 -7.10 -34.92 -1.64
N SER A 513 -7.49 -36.08 -2.13
CA SER A 513 -8.85 -36.62 -1.97
C SER A 513 -9.07 -37.09 -0.53
N THR A 514 -10.33 -37.24 -0.12
CA THR A 514 -10.68 -37.78 1.20
C THR A 514 -10.09 -39.18 1.44
N ALA A 515 -9.97 -40.00 0.40
CA ALA A 515 -9.35 -41.32 0.47
C ALA A 515 -7.83 -41.23 0.73
N GLU A 516 -7.15 -40.31 0.05
CA GLU A 516 -5.72 -40.06 0.27
C GLU A 516 -5.46 -39.52 1.68
N LEU A 517 -6.30 -38.61 2.18
CA LEU A 517 -6.22 -38.16 3.57
C LEU A 517 -6.37 -39.33 4.55
N GLN A 518 -7.32 -40.23 4.30
CA GLN A 518 -7.54 -41.38 5.18
C GLN A 518 -6.34 -42.33 5.22
N ASN A 519 -5.66 -42.50 4.09
CA ASN A 519 -4.47 -43.34 3.97
C ASN A 519 -3.22 -42.68 4.58
N GLN A 520 -3.05 -41.37 4.41
CA GLN A 520 -1.84 -40.64 4.84
C GLN A 520 -1.93 -40.16 6.30
N PHE A 521 -3.12 -39.81 6.79
CA PHE A 521 -3.35 -39.15 8.07
C PHE A 521 -4.47 -39.84 8.86
N GLY A 522 -4.23 -41.07 9.32
CA GLY A 522 -5.25 -41.95 9.90
C GLY A 522 -5.76 -41.61 11.31
N PHE A 523 -5.29 -40.53 11.95
CA PHE A 523 -5.73 -40.14 13.31
C PHE A 523 -7.18 -39.61 13.37
N VAL A 524 -7.72 -39.16 12.23
CA VAL A 524 -9.10 -38.68 12.07
C VAL A 524 -9.80 -39.52 11.00
N ASP A 525 -11.09 -39.77 11.20
CA ASP A 525 -11.95 -40.31 10.15
C ASP A 525 -12.41 -39.17 9.22
N TRP A 526 -11.69 -38.98 8.11
CA TRP A 526 -11.88 -37.82 7.24
C TRP A 526 -13.23 -37.81 6.54
N GLN A 527 -13.82 -38.99 6.28
CA GLN A 527 -15.16 -39.07 5.71
C GLN A 527 -16.21 -38.56 6.71
N THR A 528 -16.08 -38.90 7.99
CA THR A 528 -16.92 -38.35 9.05
C THR A 528 -16.69 -36.85 9.22
N TYR A 529 -15.44 -36.39 9.19
CA TYR A 529 -15.11 -34.97 9.30
C TYR A 529 -15.75 -34.14 8.17
N MET A 530 -15.66 -34.58 6.91
CA MET A 530 -16.23 -33.86 5.76
C MET A 530 -17.77 -33.81 5.80
N LYS A 531 -18.44 -34.78 6.44
CA LYS A 531 -19.91 -34.73 6.66
C LYS A 531 -20.33 -33.64 7.65
N MET A 532 -19.39 -33.07 8.41
CA MET A 532 -19.66 -31.97 9.34
C MET A 532 -19.53 -30.59 8.70
N VAL A 533 -18.99 -30.46 7.49
CA VAL A 533 -18.92 -29.20 6.73
C VAL A 533 -20.33 -28.57 6.62
N PRO A 534 -20.49 -27.24 6.65
CA PRO A 534 -21.82 -26.63 6.60
C PRO A 534 -22.65 -27.08 5.40
N LYS A 535 -23.96 -27.24 5.62
CA LYS A 535 -24.90 -27.82 4.64
C LYS A 535 -24.84 -27.14 3.26
N ILE A 536 -24.59 -25.82 3.24
CA ILE A 536 -24.47 -25.04 2.00
C ILE A 536 -23.36 -25.54 1.06
N ALA A 537 -22.31 -26.15 1.60
CA ALA A 537 -21.17 -26.67 0.83
C ALA A 537 -21.12 -28.20 0.76
N GLN A 538 -22.10 -28.92 1.32
CA GLN A 538 -22.09 -30.39 1.36
C GLN A 538 -22.06 -31.03 -0.03
N ASN A 539 -22.78 -30.45 -1.00
CA ASN A 539 -22.76 -30.96 -2.38
C ASN A 539 -21.36 -30.89 -3.01
N VAL A 540 -20.55 -29.91 -2.61
CA VAL A 540 -19.18 -29.74 -3.11
C VAL A 540 -18.25 -30.75 -2.45
N VAL A 541 -18.24 -30.81 -1.12
CA VAL A 541 -17.28 -31.65 -0.37
C VAL A 541 -17.57 -33.14 -0.42
N GLN A 542 -18.80 -33.54 -0.75
CA GLN A 542 -19.17 -34.96 -0.96
C GLN A 542 -19.03 -35.38 -2.42
N SER A 543 -18.66 -34.47 -3.34
CA SER A 543 -18.45 -34.83 -4.74
C SER A 543 -17.26 -35.78 -4.88
N ARG A 544 -17.33 -36.69 -5.87
CA ARG A 544 -16.29 -37.71 -6.10
C ARG A 544 -14.93 -37.09 -6.41
N ASP A 545 -14.93 -35.94 -7.09
CA ASP A 545 -13.72 -35.24 -7.53
C ASP A 545 -13.24 -34.18 -6.53
N PHE A 546 -13.89 -34.10 -5.36
CA PHE A 546 -13.49 -33.16 -4.31
C PHE A 546 -12.06 -33.44 -3.84
N LYS A 547 -11.26 -32.38 -3.85
CA LYS A 547 -9.92 -32.37 -3.28
C LYS A 547 -9.79 -31.18 -2.33
N VAL A 548 -8.94 -31.36 -1.34
CA VAL A 548 -8.61 -30.34 -0.36
C VAL A 548 -7.09 -30.17 -0.33
N SER A 549 -6.60 -28.94 -0.23
CA SER A 549 -5.17 -28.70 -0.10
C SER A 549 -4.74 -28.86 1.36
N VAL A 550 -3.77 -29.73 1.64
CA VAL A 550 -3.16 -29.84 2.97
C VAL A 550 -1.96 -28.91 3.02
N MET A 551 -1.98 -27.89 3.87
CA MET A 551 -0.93 -26.87 3.87
C MET A 551 0.38 -27.40 4.48
N GLU A 552 0.30 -28.24 5.50
CA GLU A 552 1.50 -28.76 6.19
C GLU A 552 1.42 -30.29 6.34
N PRO A 553 1.62 -31.04 5.24
CA PRO A 553 1.47 -32.49 5.24
C PRO A 553 2.40 -33.19 6.23
N ASP A 554 3.62 -32.68 6.42
CA ASP A 554 4.57 -33.24 7.38
C ASP A 554 4.10 -33.11 8.83
N GLN A 555 3.43 -32.01 9.16
CA GLN A 555 2.88 -31.79 10.50
C GLN A 555 1.67 -32.70 10.75
N PHE A 556 0.83 -32.92 9.73
CA PHE A 556 -0.25 -33.90 9.80
C PHE A 556 0.30 -35.33 9.94
N ALA A 557 1.37 -35.68 9.21
CA ALA A 557 2.02 -36.97 9.33
C ALA A 557 2.61 -37.18 10.74
N LYS A 558 3.28 -36.17 11.30
CA LYS A 558 3.79 -36.19 12.69
C LYS A 558 2.66 -36.38 13.69
N LEU A 559 1.61 -35.57 13.61
CA LEU A 559 0.44 -35.66 14.48
C LEU A 559 -0.22 -37.05 14.37
N SER A 560 -0.34 -37.57 13.14
CA SER A 560 -0.96 -38.87 12.90
C SER A 560 -0.17 -40.03 13.51
N ARG A 561 1.16 -39.98 13.49
CA ARG A 561 2.01 -41.01 14.13
C ARG A 561 1.95 -40.91 15.65
N ASP A 562 1.95 -39.68 16.17
CA ASP A 562 2.15 -39.45 17.60
C ASP A 562 0.83 -39.47 18.40
N TYR A 563 -0.32 -39.41 17.73
CA TYR A 563 -1.65 -39.30 18.36
C TYR A 563 -1.89 -40.35 19.45
N ALA A 564 -1.52 -41.62 19.21
CA ALA A 564 -1.73 -42.70 20.17
C ALA A 564 -0.97 -42.52 21.50
N GLY A 565 0.09 -41.70 21.51
CA GLY A 565 0.87 -41.36 22.69
C GLY A 565 0.36 -40.13 23.46
N PHE A 566 -0.73 -39.48 23.02
CA PHE A 566 -1.25 -38.31 23.70
C PHE A 566 -1.85 -38.65 25.05
N ASP A 567 -1.69 -37.75 26.02
CA ASP A 567 -2.39 -37.85 27.30
C ASP A 567 -3.89 -37.67 27.07
N LYS A 568 -4.64 -38.76 27.28
CA LYS A 568 -6.09 -38.83 27.06
C LYS A 568 -6.86 -37.81 27.91
N GLU A 569 -6.46 -37.60 29.17
CA GLU A 569 -7.14 -36.66 30.06
C GLU A 569 -6.87 -35.22 29.60
N LYS A 570 -5.62 -34.91 29.24
CA LYS A 570 -5.27 -33.58 28.73
C LYS A 570 -5.91 -33.28 27.39
N LEU A 571 -5.96 -34.22 26.44
CA LEU A 571 -6.57 -33.96 25.12
C LEU A 571 -8.07 -33.63 25.23
N VAL A 572 -8.83 -34.43 25.98
CA VAL A 572 -10.27 -34.22 26.15
C VAL A 572 -10.56 -32.89 26.85
N ASN A 573 -9.84 -32.57 27.93
CA ASN A 573 -10.02 -31.31 28.64
C ASN A 573 -9.42 -30.11 27.89
N TYR A 574 -8.43 -30.31 27.02
CA TYR A 574 -7.91 -29.30 26.11
C TYR A 574 -9.01 -28.83 25.15
N LEU A 575 -9.66 -29.74 24.42
CA LEU A 575 -10.75 -29.39 23.51
C LEU A 575 -11.93 -28.72 24.22
N PHE A 576 -12.19 -29.10 25.47
CA PHE A 576 -13.16 -28.44 26.34
C PHE A 576 -12.74 -27.01 26.73
N MET A 577 -11.50 -26.82 27.15
CA MET A 577 -10.94 -25.51 27.46
C MET A 577 -11.03 -24.59 26.23
N ARG A 578 -10.71 -25.10 25.04
CA ARG A 578 -10.88 -24.40 23.76
C ARG A 578 -12.33 -23.98 23.52
N LEU A 579 -13.28 -24.90 23.71
CA LEU A 579 -14.71 -24.61 23.57
C LEU A 579 -15.14 -23.48 24.51
N LEU A 580 -14.76 -23.55 25.78
CA LEU A 580 -15.13 -22.55 26.78
C LEU A 580 -14.49 -21.19 26.51
N LEU A 581 -13.19 -21.13 26.21
CA LEU A 581 -12.49 -19.87 25.99
C LEU A 581 -13.00 -19.13 24.75
N SER A 582 -13.32 -19.84 23.66
CA SER A 582 -13.88 -19.23 22.45
C SER A 582 -15.37 -18.87 22.58
N ASN A 583 -16.04 -19.35 23.62
CA ASN A 583 -17.44 -19.04 23.94
C ASN A 583 -17.57 -18.35 25.31
N ALA A 584 -16.51 -17.70 25.80
CA ALA A 584 -16.49 -17.11 27.13
C ALA A 584 -17.56 -16.02 27.29
N GLN A 585 -17.95 -15.34 26.21
CA GLN A 585 -19.02 -14.33 26.21
C GLN A 585 -20.38 -14.85 26.73
N TYR A 586 -20.58 -16.17 26.77
CA TYR A 586 -21.78 -16.79 27.32
C TYR A 586 -21.68 -17.12 28.83
N LEU A 587 -20.62 -16.68 29.52
CA LEU A 587 -20.47 -16.81 30.97
C LEU A 587 -20.81 -15.51 31.68
N PRO A 588 -21.43 -15.57 32.88
CA PRO A 588 -21.57 -14.40 33.74
C PRO A 588 -20.20 -13.79 34.06
N SER A 589 -20.11 -12.46 34.03
CA SER A 589 -18.89 -11.73 34.37
C SER A 589 -17.63 -12.12 33.55
N TYR A 590 -17.80 -12.61 32.32
CA TYR A 590 -16.70 -13.11 31.50
C TYR A 590 -15.62 -12.06 31.17
N ALA A 591 -15.98 -10.78 31.01
CA ALA A 591 -15.03 -9.70 30.75
C ALA A 591 -13.95 -9.66 31.84
N SER A 592 -14.34 -9.82 33.10
CA SER A 592 -13.40 -9.92 34.22
C SER A 592 -12.54 -11.19 34.20
N SER A 593 -13.00 -12.25 33.54
CA SER A 593 -12.29 -13.54 33.46
C SER A 593 -11.20 -13.52 32.40
N LEU A 594 -11.37 -12.69 31.37
CA LEU A 594 -10.41 -12.52 30.27
C LEU A 594 -9.57 -11.24 30.39
N LYS A 595 -9.73 -10.45 31.46
CA LYS A 595 -9.04 -9.15 31.64
C LYS A 595 -7.53 -9.23 31.41
N ASP A 596 -6.89 -10.27 31.91
CA ASP A 596 -5.44 -10.46 31.81
C ASP A 596 -5.06 -11.42 30.68
N MET A 597 -6.03 -11.92 29.91
CA MET A 597 -5.77 -12.84 28.81
C MET A 597 -4.84 -12.14 27.80
N PRO A 598 -3.72 -12.77 27.40
CA PRO A 598 -2.82 -12.14 26.45
C PRO A 598 -3.53 -11.90 25.11
N GLU A 599 -3.20 -10.78 24.48
CA GLU A 599 -3.79 -10.34 23.22
C GLU A 599 -2.83 -10.55 22.06
N GLU A 600 -3.40 -10.93 20.92
CA GLU A 600 -2.69 -10.94 19.65
C GLU A 600 -2.90 -9.60 18.94
N PRO A 601 -1.85 -8.77 18.76
CA PRO A 601 -1.97 -7.52 18.06
C PRO A 601 -2.28 -7.74 16.56
N PHE A 602 -1.75 -8.81 15.98
CA PHE A 602 -1.91 -9.19 14.58
C PHE A 602 -1.82 -10.72 14.44
N ALA A 603 -2.53 -11.30 13.46
CA ALA A 603 -2.48 -12.74 13.17
C ALA A 603 -2.31 -12.95 11.67
N LEU A 604 -1.24 -13.64 11.28
CA LEU A 604 -1.10 -14.21 9.93
C LEU A 604 -2.09 -15.39 9.81
N GLY A 605 -3.07 -15.26 8.91
CA GLY A 605 -4.12 -16.27 8.69
C GLY A 605 -5.48 -15.91 9.31
N LYS A 606 -6.32 -16.93 9.54
CA LYS A 606 -7.72 -16.71 9.99
C LYS A 606 -7.76 -16.14 11.41
N ARG A 607 -7.94 -14.83 11.50
CA ARG A 607 -8.01 -14.07 12.76
C ARG A 607 -9.12 -14.58 13.68
N ARG A 608 -8.81 -14.78 14.96
CA ARG A 608 -9.83 -14.94 15.98
C ARG A 608 -10.61 -13.62 16.14
N ARG A 609 -11.94 -13.70 16.16
CA ARG A 609 -12.79 -12.54 16.49
C ARG A 609 -12.70 -12.30 18.01
N ASN A 610 -11.66 -11.56 18.42
CA ASN A 610 -11.46 -11.15 19.81
C ASN A 610 -12.33 -9.93 20.10
N ILE A 611 -13.59 -10.19 20.49
CA ILE A 611 -14.49 -9.12 20.91
C ILE A 611 -14.19 -8.80 22.37
N HIS A 612 -13.42 -7.74 22.58
CA HIS A 612 -13.13 -7.21 23.91
C HIS A 612 -14.17 -6.16 24.31
N PHE A 613 -14.69 -6.27 25.52
CA PHE A 613 -15.58 -5.26 26.10
C PHE A 613 -14.77 -4.42 27.07
N TRP A 614 -14.40 -3.22 26.62
CA TRP A 614 -13.80 -2.22 27.47
C TRP A 614 -14.79 -1.84 28.57
N GLU A 615 -14.27 -1.52 29.76
CA GLU A 615 -15.09 -1.02 30.86
C GLU A 615 -15.80 0.26 30.41
N SER A 616 -17.14 0.22 30.33
CA SER A 616 -17.93 1.35 29.86
C SER A 616 -18.39 2.19 31.04
N SER A 617 -17.98 3.45 31.09
CA SER A 617 -18.37 4.37 32.16
C SER A 617 -19.62 5.19 31.81
N THR A 618 -19.89 5.35 30.51
CA THR A 618 -21.02 6.13 30.00
C THR A 618 -21.87 5.34 29.02
N LEU A 619 -23.08 5.84 28.74
CA LEU A 619 -23.92 5.31 27.67
C LEU A 619 -23.21 5.35 26.31
N ALA A 620 -22.47 6.42 26.03
CA ALA A 620 -21.75 6.56 24.76
C ALA A 620 -20.67 5.47 24.62
N ASP A 621 -19.94 5.16 25.69
CA ASP A 621 -18.94 4.08 25.70
C ASP A 621 -19.61 2.71 25.43
N THR A 622 -20.74 2.44 26.09
CA THR A 622 -21.51 1.21 25.86
C THR A 622 -21.98 1.12 24.40
N GLN A 623 -22.48 2.22 23.84
CA GLN A 623 -22.95 2.27 22.46
C GLN A 623 -21.79 2.07 21.46
N ALA A 624 -20.63 2.70 21.69
CA ALA A 624 -19.46 2.51 20.84
C ALA A 624 -18.95 1.06 20.89
N ASN A 625 -18.86 0.45 22.07
CA ASN A 625 -18.50 -0.97 22.22
C ASN A 625 -19.48 -1.88 21.48
N CYS A 626 -20.79 -1.62 21.57
CA CYS A 626 -21.79 -2.38 20.83
C CYS A 626 -21.73 -2.15 19.32
N ALA A 627 -21.35 -0.96 18.86
CA ALA A 627 -21.10 -0.72 17.44
C ALA A 627 -19.89 -1.51 16.93
N GLN A 628 -18.82 -1.67 17.72
CA GLN A 628 -17.71 -2.57 17.38
C GLN A 628 -18.19 -4.01 17.20
N VAL A 629 -18.95 -4.54 18.17
CA VAL A 629 -19.51 -5.91 18.11
C VAL A 629 -20.31 -6.12 16.83
N VAL A 630 -21.19 -5.18 16.51
CA VAL A 630 -22.07 -5.31 15.35
C VAL A 630 -21.26 -5.16 14.06
N ASN A 631 -20.25 -4.28 14.01
CA ASN A 631 -19.31 -4.18 12.90
C ASN A 631 -18.54 -5.48 12.65
N GLU A 632 -18.24 -6.28 13.67
CA GLU A 632 -17.56 -7.57 13.52
C GLU A 632 -18.47 -8.71 13.05
N LEU A 633 -19.77 -8.67 13.38
CA LEU A 633 -20.72 -9.76 13.08
C LEU A 633 -21.66 -9.48 11.90
N MET A 634 -21.91 -8.21 11.60
CA MET A 634 -22.75 -7.70 10.52
C MET A 634 -22.02 -6.65 9.68
N MET A 635 -20.77 -6.95 9.32
CA MET A 635 -19.80 -5.99 8.76
C MET A 635 -20.27 -5.15 7.57
N PHE A 636 -21.11 -5.67 6.68
CA PHE A 636 -21.61 -4.93 5.52
C PHE A 636 -22.82 -4.05 5.86
N ALA A 637 -23.70 -4.50 6.76
CA ALA A 637 -24.80 -3.67 7.24
C ALA A 637 -24.28 -2.50 8.09
N ASN A 638 -23.35 -2.77 9.01
CA ASN A 638 -22.68 -1.71 9.75
C ASN A 638 -21.79 -0.83 8.86
N GLY A 639 -21.11 -1.41 7.86
CA GLY A 639 -20.39 -0.67 6.84
C GLY A 639 -21.29 0.34 6.11
N ARG A 640 -22.53 -0.04 5.77
CA ARG A 640 -23.53 0.88 5.22
C ARG A 640 -23.86 2.02 6.18
N VAL A 641 -24.10 1.71 7.46
CA VAL A 641 -24.35 2.72 8.51
C VAL A 641 -23.19 3.72 8.60
N PHE A 642 -21.96 3.22 8.62
CA PHE A 642 -20.77 4.06 8.68
C PHE A 642 -20.65 4.97 7.47
N VAL A 643 -20.79 4.42 6.25
CA VAL A 643 -20.70 5.19 5.00
C VAL A 643 -21.76 6.29 4.94
N ASP A 644 -23.00 6.01 5.33
CA ASP A 644 -24.06 7.03 5.37
C ASP A 644 -23.79 8.13 6.42
N TYR A 645 -23.00 7.85 7.45
CA TYR A 645 -22.59 8.86 8.45
C TYR A 645 -21.45 9.73 7.94
N VAL A 646 -20.39 9.12 7.38
CA VAL A 646 -19.18 9.84 6.99
C VAL A 646 -19.29 10.49 5.60
N TYR A 647 -20.11 9.93 4.71
CA TYR A 647 -20.36 10.41 3.36
C TYR A 647 -21.88 10.42 3.06
N PRO A 648 -22.66 11.30 3.73
CA PRO A 648 -24.13 11.35 3.65
C PRO A 648 -24.71 11.53 2.24
N ASP A 649 -24.01 12.18 1.32
CA ASP A 649 -24.48 12.44 -0.04
C ASP A 649 -23.61 11.79 -1.12
N ASP A 650 -24.16 11.66 -2.32
CA ASP A 650 -23.50 10.96 -3.42
C ASP A 650 -22.28 11.71 -3.95
N LYS A 651 -22.25 13.05 -3.83
CA LYS A 651 -21.09 13.86 -4.21
C LYS A 651 -19.90 13.57 -3.29
N GLN A 652 -20.11 13.45 -1.98
CA GLN A 652 -19.06 13.08 -1.03
C GLN A 652 -18.53 11.66 -1.27
N LYS A 653 -19.43 10.71 -1.58
CA LYS A 653 -19.05 9.33 -1.96
C LYS A 653 -18.22 9.28 -3.25
N GLU A 654 -18.53 10.15 -4.21
CA GLU A 654 -17.76 10.29 -5.44
C GLU A 654 -16.40 10.96 -5.19
N ILE A 655 -16.36 12.04 -4.41
CA ILE A 655 -15.12 12.77 -4.06
C ILE A 655 -14.15 11.86 -3.32
N ILE A 656 -14.62 11.10 -2.32
CA ILE A 656 -13.72 10.21 -1.56
C ILE A 656 -13.12 9.14 -2.46
N ARG A 657 -13.91 8.53 -3.35
CA ARG A 657 -13.46 7.49 -4.27
C ARG A 657 -12.50 8.03 -5.33
N SER A 658 -12.85 9.14 -5.96
CA SER A 658 -12.01 9.75 -7.00
C SER A 658 -10.71 10.30 -6.42
N SER A 659 -10.74 10.91 -5.24
CA SER A 659 -9.56 11.50 -4.59
C SER A 659 -8.60 10.42 -4.06
N ALA A 660 -9.10 9.46 -3.26
CA ALA A 660 -8.27 8.36 -2.75
C ALA A 660 -7.83 7.42 -3.88
N GLY A 661 -8.71 7.12 -4.83
CA GLY A 661 -8.39 6.36 -6.03
C GLY A 661 -7.34 7.05 -6.88
N GLY A 662 -7.43 8.37 -7.07
CA GLY A 662 -6.43 9.16 -7.80
C GLY A 662 -5.04 9.11 -7.17
N VAL A 663 -4.96 9.20 -5.84
CA VAL A 663 -3.69 8.98 -5.11
C VAL A 663 -3.14 7.60 -5.43
N MET A 664 -3.95 6.54 -5.27
CA MET A 664 -3.53 5.16 -5.52
C MET A 664 -3.01 4.92 -6.94
N HIS A 665 -3.72 5.41 -7.97
CA HIS A 665 -3.27 5.26 -9.35
C HIS A 665 -1.94 5.97 -9.60
N ASN A 666 -1.75 7.17 -9.03
CA ASN A 666 -0.47 7.89 -9.15
C ASN A 666 0.69 7.14 -8.48
N ILE A 667 0.43 6.45 -7.35
CA ILE A 667 1.41 5.59 -6.68
C ILE A 667 1.80 4.40 -7.57
N ILE A 668 0.83 3.71 -8.15
CA ILE A 668 1.08 2.59 -9.07
C ILE A 668 1.93 3.07 -10.27
N HIS A 669 1.60 4.21 -10.86
CA HIS A 669 2.38 4.79 -11.96
C HIS A 669 3.79 5.20 -11.53
N ALA A 670 3.96 5.77 -10.34
CA ALA A 670 5.27 6.11 -9.81
C ALA A 670 6.14 4.86 -9.64
N PHE A 671 5.58 3.77 -9.10
CA PHE A 671 6.26 2.49 -8.96
C PHE A 671 6.64 1.87 -10.32
N GLN A 672 5.77 1.94 -11.33
CA GLN A 672 6.12 1.51 -12.69
C GLN A 672 7.37 2.23 -13.23
N GLY A 673 7.45 3.54 -13.00
CA GLY A 673 8.63 4.33 -13.33
C GLY A 673 9.87 4.00 -12.49
N MET A 674 9.71 3.47 -11.27
CA MET A 674 10.83 2.95 -10.47
C MET A 674 11.34 1.62 -11.04
N VAL A 675 10.43 0.69 -11.39
CA VAL A 675 10.77 -0.63 -11.95
C VAL A 675 11.61 -0.51 -13.22
N ASP A 676 11.28 0.43 -14.11
CA ASP A 676 12.01 0.67 -15.35
C ASP A 676 13.51 0.99 -15.12
N GLN A 677 13.81 1.67 -14.02
CA GLN A 677 15.15 2.14 -13.66
C GLN A 677 16.02 1.06 -12.98
N LEU A 678 15.45 -0.07 -12.55
CA LEU A 678 16.17 -1.08 -11.77
C LEU A 678 17.27 -1.76 -12.59
N ASP A 679 18.50 -1.70 -12.10
CA ASP A 679 19.69 -2.29 -12.75
C ASP A 679 19.92 -3.78 -12.39
N TRP A 680 19.25 -4.27 -11.34
CA TRP A 680 19.36 -5.65 -10.85
C TRP A 680 18.28 -6.59 -11.41
N MET A 681 17.36 -6.09 -12.22
CA MET A 681 16.31 -6.87 -12.88
C MET A 681 16.55 -6.93 -14.39
N SER A 682 16.32 -8.10 -15.00
CA SER A 682 16.32 -8.23 -16.45
C SER A 682 15.10 -7.52 -17.06
N GLU A 683 15.19 -7.15 -18.34
CA GLU A 683 14.07 -6.57 -19.09
C GLU A 683 12.84 -7.49 -19.15
N ALA A 684 13.04 -8.81 -19.17
CA ALA A 684 11.95 -9.77 -19.14
C ALA A 684 11.23 -9.76 -17.78
N THR A 685 11.98 -9.71 -16.68
CA THR A 685 11.43 -9.67 -15.33
C THR A 685 10.78 -8.30 -15.03
N LYS A 686 11.35 -7.18 -15.50
CA LYS A 686 10.72 -5.84 -15.45
C LYS A 686 9.35 -5.83 -16.13
N ARG A 687 9.23 -6.40 -17.34
CA ARG A 687 7.93 -6.48 -18.04
C ARG A 687 6.87 -7.24 -17.22
N LYS A 688 7.25 -8.34 -16.56
CA LYS A 688 6.33 -9.09 -15.68
C LYS A 688 5.93 -8.28 -14.44
N ALA A 689 6.86 -7.55 -13.84
CA ALA A 689 6.57 -6.66 -12.72
C ALA A 689 5.59 -5.54 -13.12
N ILE A 690 5.82 -4.92 -14.29
CA ILE A 690 4.92 -3.92 -14.86
C ILE A 690 3.56 -4.54 -15.15
N GLU A 691 3.49 -5.72 -15.80
CA GLU A 691 2.25 -6.45 -16.05
C GLU A 691 1.48 -6.74 -14.76
N LYS A 692 2.17 -7.18 -13.71
CA LYS A 692 1.57 -7.39 -12.39
C LYS A 692 0.99 -6.09 -11.84
N SER A 693 1.72 -4.99 -11.89
CA SER A 693 1.25 -3.68 -11.40
C SER A 693 0.06 -3.15 -12.19
N MET A 694 0.00 -3.38 -13.51
CA MET A 694 -1.10 -2.95 -14.38
C MET A 694 -2.40 -3.74 -14.10
N ASN A 695 -2.28 -4.99 -13.66
CA ASN A 695 -3.41 -5.86 -13.36
C ASN A 695 -3.87 -5.78 -11.90
N ILE A 696 -3.30 -4.88 -11.09
CA ILE A 696 -3.78 -4.67 -9.72
C ILE A 696 -5.21 -4.12 -9.76
N ILE A 697 -6.10 -4.77 -9.03
CA ILE A 697 -7.48 -4.32 -8.84
C ILE A 697 -7.56 -3.51 -7.55
N THR A 698 -8.07 -2.28 -7.64
CA THR A 698 -8.21 -1.39 -6.48
C THR A 698 -9.65 -1.34 -5.99
N ASN A 699 -9.86 -1.69 -4.72
CA ASN A 699 -11.14 -1.61 -4.02
C ASN A 699 -11.14 -0.39 -3.08
N ILE A 700 -11.91 0.65 -3.41
CA ILE A 700 -11.85 1.95 -2.72
C ILE A 700 -13.14 2.22 -1.92
N ALA A 701 -12.93 2.56 -0.65
CA ALA A 701 -13.89 2.91 0.38
C ALA A 701 -14.86 1.79 0.80
N PHE A 702 -15.73 1.33 -0.10
CA PHE A 702 -16.79 0.38 0.22
C PHE A 702 -17.33 -0.33 -1.03
N PRO A 703 -17.86 -1.57 -0.91
CA PRO A 703 -18.57 -2.23 -2.01
C PRO A 703 -19.87 -1.52 -2.38
N ASP A 704 -20.13 -1.31 -3.67
CA ASP A 704 -21.35 -0.60 -4.13
C ASP A 704 -22.65 -1.24 -3.66
N TRP A 705 -22.69 -2.57 -3.61
CA TRP A 705 -23.90 -3.32 -3.32
C TRP A 705 -24.45 -3.08 -1.91
N ILE A 706 -23.63 -2.61 -0.96
CA ILE A 706 -24.10 -2.28 0.40
C ILE A 706 -24.99 -1.02 0.41
N LEU A 707 -24.87 -0.17 -0.63
CA LEU A 707 -25.71 1.02 -0.81
C LEU A 707 -27.10 0.66 -1.37
N GLU A 708 -27.27 -0.55 -1.89
CA GLU A 708 -28.53 -1.02 -2.47
C GLU A 708 -29.29 -1.90 -1.48
N ASN A 709 -30.35 -1.37 -0.85
CA ASN A 709 -31.14 -2.08 0.17
C ASN A 709 -31.56 -3.49 -0.27
N LYS A 710 -31.93 -3.67 -1.55
CA LYS A 710 -32.32 -4.99 -2.09
C LYS A 710 -31.19 -6.01 -2.03
N LYS A 711 -29.96 -5.61 -2.38
CA LYS A 711 -28.79 -6.50 -2.37
C LYS A 711 -28.32 -6.77 -0.94
N LEU A 712 -28.29 -5.73 -0.10
CA LEU A 712 -27.94 -5.86 1.32
C LEU A 712 -28.95 -6.77 2.06
N ASP A 713 -30.25 -6.60 1.82
CA ASP A 713 -31.29 -7.45 2.39
C ASP A 713 -31.20 -8.90 1.91
N LEU A 714 -30.85 -9.11 0.63
CA LEU A 714 -30.64 -10.44 0.08
C LEU A 714 -29.44 -11.14 0.74
N TYR A 715 -28.35 -10.41 1.00
CA TYR A 715 -27.18 -10.95 1.70
C TYR A 715 -27.54 -11.48 3.09
N TYR A 716 -28.36 -10.76 3.85
CA TYR A 716 -28.81 -11.15 5.18
C TYR A 716 -30.17 -11.88 5.19
N LYS A 717 -30.65 -12.43 4.07
CA LYS A 717 -31.99 -13.03 3.96
C LYS A 717 -32.15 -14.30 4.81
N SER A 718 -31.09 -15.09 4.96
CA SER A 718 -31.13 -16.38 5.67
C SER A 718 -31.25 -16.24 7.20
N ILE A 719 -30.98 -15.06 7.74
CA ILE A 719 -31.12 -14.77 9.18
C ILE A 719 -32.41 -14.00 9.47
N THR A 720 -33.10 -14.40 10.53
CA THR A 720 -34.28 -13.72 11.07
C THR A 720 -34.14 -13.57 12.57
N PHE A 721 -34.53 -12.41 13.10
CA PHE A 721 -34.55 -12.12 14.53
C PHE A 721 -36.00 -11.96 14.99
N ASP A 722 -36.37 -12.62 16.08
CA ASP A 722 -37.64 -12.41 16.78
C ASP A 722 -37.34 -11.67 18.10
N PRO A 723 -37.28 -10.33 18.09
CA PRO A 723 -36.89 -9.55 19.27
C PRO A 723 -37.87 -9.72 20.46
N THR A 724 -39.03 -10.36 20.26
CA THR A 724 -39.97 -10.66 21.36
C THR A 724 -39.62 -11.94 22.12
N LYS A 725 -38.80 -12.81 21.52
CA LYS A 725 -38.43 -14.13 22.08
C LYS A 725 -36.93 -14.30 22.25
N GLU A 726 -36.14 -13.51 21.55
CA GLU A 726 -34.69 -13.67 21.41
C GLU A 726 -33.98 -12.54 22.14
N ASN A 727 -33.02 -12.92 22.99
CA ASN A 727 -32.12 -11.96 23.61
C ASN A 727 -30.84 -11.79 22.78
N TYR A 728 -29.97 -10.90 23.25
CA TYR A 728 -28.67 -10.61 22.63
C TYR A 728 -27.84 -11.86 22.26
N TYR A 729 -27.79 -12.87 23.14
CA TYR A 729 -26.98 -14.07 22.94
C TYR A 729 -27.60 -15.08 21.95
N ASP A 730 -28.93 -15.10 21.83
CA ASP A 730 -29.63 -15.85 20.80
C ASP A 730 -29.28 -15.28 19.42
N ILE A 731 -29.35 -13.95 19.27
CA ILE A 731 -28.99 -13.22 18.05
C ILE A 731 -27.51 -13.43 17.70
N TRP A 732 -26.62 -13.28 18.69
CA TRP A 732 -25.19 -13.53 18.53
C TRP A 732 -24.92 -14.95 17.98
N THR A 733 -25.56 -15.97 18.56
CA THR A 733 -25.38 -17.36 18.13
C THR A 733 -25.76 -17.54 16.67
N LYS A 734 -26.88 -16.96 16.22
CA LYS A 734 -27.31 -17.00 14.82
C LYS A 734 -26.32 -16.30 13.90
N LEU A 735 -25.78 -15.15 14.31
CA LEU A 735 -24.80 -14.41 13.52
C LEU A 735 -23.48 -15.17 13.37
N ILE A 736 -23.01 -15.87 14.41
CA ILE A 736 -21.82 -16.73 14.30
C ILE A 736 -22.05 -17.84 13.27
N ILE A 737 -23.18 -18.55 13.35
CA ILE A 737 -23.52 -19.61 12.39
C ILE A 737 -23.61 -19.05 10.96
N PHE A 738 -24.29 -17.91 10.78
CA PHE A 738 -24.38 -17.23 9.50
C PHE A 738 -23.01 -16.88 8.91
N ASN A 739 -22.09 -16.34 9.73
CA ASN A 739 -20.75 -15.99 9.27
C ASN A 739 -19.93 -17.22 8.87
N ILE A 740 -20.08 -18.34 9.58
CA ILE A 740 -19.46 -19.62 9.19
C ILE A 740 -20.04 -20.09 7.86
N GLU A 741 -21.36 -20.14 7.72
CA GLU A 741 -22.02 -20.55 6.47
C GLU A 741 -21.65 -19.64 5.29
N ALA A 742 -21.54 -18.32 5.51
CA ALA A 742 -21.12 -17.37 4.49
C ALA A 742 -19.71 -17.66 3.98
N GLN A 743 -18.76 -17.99 4.87
CA GLN A 743 -17.41 -18.37 4.45
C GLN A 743 -17.42 -19.64 3.57
N TYR A 744 -18.16 -20.68 3.96
CA TYR A 744 -18.21 -21.94 3.21
C TYR A 744 -19.06 -21.85 1.93
N LYS A 745 -19.93 -20.85 1.82
CA LYS A 745 -20.66 -20.55 0.59
C LYS A 745 -19.73 -20.25 -0.59
N HIS A 746 -18.54 -19.71 -0.35
CA HIS A 746 -17.57 -19.44 -1.42
C HIS A 746 -17.16 -20.71 -2.19
N LEU A 747 -17.18 -21.89 -1.55
CA LEU A 747 -16.94 -23.16 -2.23
C LEU A 747 -17.96 -23.48 -3.33
N THR A 748 -19.12 -22.82 -3.33
CA THR A 748 -20.16 -23.00 -4.35
C THR A 748 -20.07 -21.97 -5.47
N MET A 749 -19.04 -21.12 -5.49
CA MET A 749 -18.85 -20.09 -6.51
C MET A 749 -17.88 -20.58 -7.58
N ASP A 750 -18.29 -20.45 -8.85
CA ASP A 750 -17.47 -20.87 -10.00
C ASP A 750 -16.26 -19.95 -10.24
N THR A 751 -16.29 -18.72 -9.70
CA THR A 751 -15.24 -17.69 -9.86
C THR A 751 -14.99 -16.96 -8.54
N ALA A 752 -13.74 -16.59 -8.26
CA ALA A 752 -13.42 -15.76 -7.10
C ALA A 752 -13.93 -14.31 -7.24
N ASP A 753 -14.28 -13.68 -6.13
CA ASP A 753 -14.73 -12.28 -6.12
C ASP A 753 -13.57 -11.30 -5.85
N TYR A 754 -13.08 -10.67 -6.91
CA TYR A 754 -12.02 -9.66 -6.86
C TYR A 754 -12.41 -8.35 -6.17
N LYS A 755 -13.71 -8.14 -5.91
CA LYS A 755 -14.24 -6.95 -5.24
C LYS A 755 -14.65 -7.21 -3.79
N GLU A 756 -14.32 -8.40 -3.28
CA GLU A 756 -14.66 -8.80 -1.93
C GLU A 756 -13.84 -8.01 -0.89
N PHE A 757 -14.52 -7.54 0.14
CA PHE A 757 -13.87 -6.99 1.32
C PHE A 757 -13.86 -8.08 2.40
N PHE A 758 -12.68 -8.57 2.77
CA PHE A 758 -12.55 -9.55 3.85
C PHE A 758 -12.82 -8.96 5.26
N MET A 759 -12.69 -7.63 5.42
CA MET A 759 -13.00 -6.91 6.66
C MET A 759 -14.03 -5.80 6.44
N ALA A 760 -14.64 -5.31 7.53
CA ALA A 760 -15.67 -4.30 7.46
C ALA A 760 -15.17 -2.98 6.82
N PRO A 761 -15.97 -2.32 5.95
CA PRO A 761 -15.61 -1.03 5.36
C PRO A 761 -15.32 0.09 6.37
N GLY A 762 -15.85 0.00 7.60
CA GLY A 762 -15.65 0.99 8.66
C GLY A 762 -14.39 0.80 9.51
N ILE A 763 -13.56 -0.21 9.25
CA ILE A 763 -12.31 -0.46 9.97
C ILE A 763 -11.18 0.42 9.41
N VAL A 764 -10.33 0.90 10.32
CA VAL A 764 -9.06 1.56 10.01
C VAL A 764 -8.00 0.49 9.77
N ASN A 765 -7.83 0.12 8.50
CA ASN A 765 -6.73 -0.69 7.99
C ASN A 765 -6.62 -0.55 6.47
N ALA A 766 -5.63 -1.15 5.84
CA ALA A 766 -5.59 -1.45 4.40
C ALA A 766 -5.04 -2.87 4.21
N TRP A 767 -5.16 -3.44 3.02
CA TRP A 767 -4.57 -4.75 2.73
C TRP A 767 -4.36 -5.00 1.22
N TYR A 768 -3.27 -5.70 0.93
CA TYR A 768 -3.04 -6.44 -0.30
C TYR A 768 -3.49 -7.90 -0.15
N HIS A 769 -4.19 -8.41 -1.16
CA HIS A 769 -4.57 -9.83 -1.25
C HIS A 769 -3.81 -10.49 -2.42
N PRO A 770 -2.73 -11.25 -2.15
CA PRO A 770 -1.85 -11.76 -3.19
C PRO A 770 -2.56 -12.69 -4.18
N GLU A 771 -3.47 -13.52 -3.68
CA GLU A 771 -4.21 -14.53 -4.46
C GLU A 771 -5.18 -13.92 -5.47
N LEU A 772 -5.49 -12.63 -5.35
CA LEU A 772 -6.36 -11.90 -6.27
C LEU A 772 -5.66 -10.73 -6.96
N ASN A 773 -4.41 -10.43 -6.56
CA ASN A 773 -3.70 -9.22 -6.94
C ASN A 773 -4.55 -7.95 -6.71
N THR A 774 -5.21 -7.84 -5.55
CA THR A 774 -6.10 -6.72 -5.21
C THR A 774 -5.55 -5.90 -4.04
N ILE A 775 -5.77 -4.58 -4.06
CA ILE A 775 -5.50 -3.68 -2.94
C ILE A 775 -6.81 -3.06 -2.47
N THR A 776 -7.07 -3.09 -1.17
CA THR A 776 -8.32 -2.56 -0.60
C THR A 776 -8.06 -1.46 0.42
N PHE A 777 -8.72 -0.32 0.23
CA PHE A 777 -8.75 0.83 1.14
C PHE A 777 -10.17 1.06 1.68
N PRO A 778 -10.52 0.53 2.86
CA PRO A 778 -11.79 0.78 3.53
C PRO A 778 -12.06 2.26 3.80
N ALA A 779 -13.33 2.64 3.83
CA ALA A 779 -13.78 3.98 4.22
C ALA A 779 -13.26 4.39 5.60
N GLY A 780 -13.06 3.43 6.50
CA GLY A 780 -12.59 3.67 7.85
C GLY A 780 -11.22 4.35 7.92
N ILE A 781 -10.29 4.02 7.00
CA ILE A 781 -8.94 4.62 6.95
C ILE A 781 -8.89 5.91 6.13
N LEU A 782 -9.85 6.15 5.23
CA LEU A 782 -9.89 7.31 4.33
C LEU A 782 -10.38 8.60 5.03
N ARG A 783 -9.81 8.90 6.20
CA ARG A 783 -10.14 10.03 7.07
C ARG A 783 -8.93 10.52 7.85
N PRO A 784 -8.96 11.72 8.45
CA PRO A 784 -7.85 12.21 9.27
C PRO A 784 -7.53 11.31 10.47
N PRO A 785 -6.25 11.09 10.82
CA PRO A 785 -5.07 11.80 10.33
C PRO A 785 -4.49 11.27 9.00
N TYR A 786 -5.04 10.22 8.41
CA TYR A 786 -4.43 9.57 7.24
C TYR A 786 -4.78 10.25 5.92
N PHE A 787 -6.01 10.78 5.81
CA PHE A 787 -6.49 11.36 4.57
C PHE A 787 -7.56 12.45 4.76
N HIS A 788 -7.48 13.48 3.91
CA HIS A 788 -8.60 14.38 3.63
C HIS A 788 -8.48 14.82 2.16
N PRO A 789 -9.58 14.86 1.37
CA PRO A 789 -9.51 15.23 -0.05
C PRO A 789 -8.84 16.59 -0.30
N ASP A 790 -9.14 17.57 0.55
CA ASP A 790 -8.66 18.96 0.45
C ASP A 790 -7.32 19.26 1.12
N TRP A 791 -6.65 18.25 1.69
CA TRP A 791 -5.30 18.48 2.21
C TRP A 791 -4.30 18.74 1.08
N PRO A 792 -3.23 19.52 1.34
CA PRO A 792 -2.06 19.60 0.46
C PRO A 792 -1.60 18.21 0.01
N ALA A 793 -1.16 18.10 -1.24
CA ALA A 793 -0.66 16.85 -1.79
C ALA A 793 0.43 16.25 -0.91
N SER A 794 1.37 17.05 -0.40
CA SER A 794 2.43 16.55 0.49
C SER A 794 1.90 15.75 1.68
N ILE A 795 0.81 16.20 2.31
CA ILE A 795 0.20 15.54 3.47
C ILE A 795 -0.60 14.32 3.01
N LYS A 796 -1.36 14.41 1.91
CA LYS A 796 -2.09 13.25 1.37
C LYS A 796 -1.16 12.10 0.98
N TYR A 797 -0.07 12.41 0.28
CA TYR A 797 0.88 11.40 -0.16
C TYR A 797 1.77 10.89 0.98
N GLY A 798 2.11 11.72 1.97
CA GLY A 798 2.82 11.27 3.17
C GLY A 798 1.93 10.44 4.12
N GLY A 799 0.61 10.65 4.12
CA GLY A 799 -0.37 9.86 4.86
C GLY A 799 -0.87 8.64 4.05
N ILE A 800 -2.05 8.72 3.44
CA ILE A 800 -2.62 7.59 2.69
C ILE A 800 -1.77 7.16 1.48
N GLY A 801 -1.01 8.07 0.88
CA GLY A 801 -0.11 7.71 -0.24
C GLY A 801 1.00 6.76 0.18
N LEU A 802 1.53 6.90 1.41
CA LEU A 802 2.47 5.95 1.99
C LEU A 802 1.81 4.59 2.16
N ILE A 803 0.60 4.53 2.72
CA ILE A 803 -0.13 3.27 2.93
C ILE A 803 -0.46 2.63 1.57
N ALA A 804 -0.84 3.43 0.58
CA ALA A 804 -0.97 3.01 -0.83
C ALA A 804 0.32 2.41 -1.40
N GLY A 805 1.46 3.04 -1.14
CA GLY A 805 2.77 2.50 -1.52
C GLY A 805 3.08 1.20 -0.79
N HIS A 806 2.82 1.13 0.51
CA HIS A 806 3.05 -0.04 1.34
C HIS A 806 2.25 -1.26 0.83
N GLU A 807 0.94 -1.12 0.66
CA GLU A 807 0.10 -2.20 0.11
C GLU A 807 0.47 -2.58 -1.32
N LEU A 808 0.93 -1.63 -2.13
CA LEU A 808 1.45 -1.92 -3.46
C LEU A 808 2.68 -2.83 -3.39
N ILE A 809 3.62 -2.52 -2.50
CA ILE A 809 4.86 -3.27 -2.36
C ILE A 809 4.63 -4.66 -1.73
N HIS A 810 3.54 -4.90 -0.99
CA HIS A 810 3.16 -6.29 -0.65
C HIS A 810 2.91 -7.17 -1.87
N GLY A 811 2.61 -6.59 -3.05
CA GLY A 811 2.63 -7.33 -4.32
C GLY A 811 4.02 -7.74 -4.81
N PHE A 812 5.06 -7.21 -4.19
CA PHE A 812 6.45 -7.33 -4.58
C PHE A 812 7.38 -7.59 -3.37
N ASP A 813 6.87 -7.96 -2.20
CA ASP A 813 7.69 -8.39 -1.06
C ASP A 813 8.07 -9.88 -1.19
N ASP A 814 8.68 -10.48 -0.15
CA ASP A 814 9.11 -11.88 -0.14
C ASP A 814 7.98 -12.89 -0.41
N GLN A 815 6.75 -12.53 -0.07
CA GLN A 815 5.54 -13.33 -0.28
C GLN A 815 4.88 -12.96 -1.60
N GLY A 816 4.71 -11.68 -1.88
CA GLY A 816 4.06 -11.12 -3.06
C GLY A 816 4.69 -11.56 -4.37
N VAL A 817 6.02 -11.61 -4.47
CA VAL A 817 6.73 -12.02 -5.70
C VAL A 817 6.41 -13.45 -6.12
N GLN A 818 5.90 -14.30 -5.22
CA GLN A 818 5.48 -15.67 -5.54
C GLN A 818 4.19 -15.70 -6.37
N TRP A 819 3.44 -14.60 -6.42
CA TRP A 819 2.15 -14.50 -7.10
C TRP A 819 2.27 -13.72 -8.41
N GLY A 820 1.70 -14.25 -9.49
CA GLY A 820 1.71 -13.66 -10.82
C GLY A 820 0.70 -12.52 -11.00
N PRO A 821 0.63 -11.92 -12.20
CA PRO A 821 -0.23 -10.76 -12.49
C PRO A 821 -1.73 -10.96 -12.27
N LYS A 822 -2.20 -12.21 -12.29
CA LYS A 822 -3.61 -12.58 -12.08
C LYS A 822 -3.88 -13.17 -10.69
N GLY A 823 -2.94 -13.04 -9.75
CA GLY A 823 -3.03 -13.68 -8.43
C GLY A 823 -2.77 -15.20 -8.45
N THR A 824 -2.15 -15.71 -9.52
CA THR A 824 -1.80 -17.14 -9.64
C THR A 824 -0.51 -17.45 -8.89
N LEU A 825 -0.49 -18.49 -8.07
CA LEU A 825 0.74 -18.98 -7.44
C LEU A 825 1.73 -19.47 -8.49
N SER A 826 2.93 -18.89 -8.50
CA SER A 826 3.95 -19.20 -9.50
C SER A 826 4.67 -20.51 -9.17
N TYR A 827 5.01 -21.28 -10.20
CA TYR A 827 5.88 -22.45 -10.11
C TYR A 827 7.24 -22.08 -10.71
N PRO A 828 8.20 -21.63 -9.89
CA PRO A 828 9.46 -21.12 -10.39
C PRO A 828 10.34 -22.22 -10.99
N GLU A 829 11.20 -21.83 -11.94
CA GLU A 829 12.34 -22.66 -12.34
C GLU A 829 13.33 -22.83 -11.17
N LYS A 830 14.25 -23.78 -11.29
CA LYS A 830 15.26 -24.02 -10.25
C LYS A 830 16.06 -22.74 -9.98
N ASN A 831 16.29 -22.42 -8.70
CA ASN A 831 16.98 -21.21 -8.22
C ASN A 831 16.28 -19.88 -8.51
N CYS A 832 15.02 -19.89 -8.94
CA CYS A 832 14.22 -18.69 -9.16
C CYS A 832 13.21 -18.47 -8.02
N ILE A 833 12.86 -17.20 -7.76
CA ILE A 833 11.76 -16.84 -6.85
C ILE A 833 10.56 -16.39 -7.70
N GLY A 834 9.43 -17.06 -7.50
CA GLY A 834 8.16 -16.67 -8.11
C GLY A 834 8.22 -16.59 -9.63
N TRP A 835 7.92 -15.42 -10.19
CA TRP A 835 7.92 -15.17 -11.63
C TRP A 835 9.24 -14.58 -12.18
N MET A 836 10.25 -14.39 -11.33
CA MET A 836 11.56 -13.82 -11.69
C MET A 836 12.48 -14.85 -12.35
N ASP A 837 13.42 -14.38 -13.17
CA ASP A 837 14.56 -15.19 -13.62
C ASP A 837 15.67 -15.26 -12.56
N GLU A 838 16.71 -16.07 -12.81
CA GLU A 838 17.80 -16.32 -11.85
C GLU A 838 18.58 -15.04 -11.50
N GLN A 839 18.86 -14.16 -12.47
CA GLN A 839 19.60 -12.92 -12.23
C GLN A 839 18.82 -11.99 -11.32
N SER A 840 17.53 -11.78 -11.64
CA SER A 840 16.64 -10.91 -10.90
C SER A 840 16.35 -11.48 -9.50
N THR A 841 16.26 -12.81 -9.39
CA THR A 841 16.16 -13.52 -8.10
C THR A 841 17.35 -13.22 -7.20
N LYS A 842 18.58 -13.28 -7.72
CA LYS A 842 19.78 -12.92 -6.95
C LYS A 842 19.77 -11.44 -6.53
N GLY A 843 19.27 -10.56 -7.39
CA GLY A 843 19.09 -9.14 -7.08
C GLY A 843 18.10 -8.94 -5.92
N PHE A 844 16.92 -9.55 -6.02
CA PHE A 844 15.89 -9.50 -4.98
C PHE A 844 16.39 -10.09 -3.65
N GLN A 845 17.09 -11.23 -3.67
CA GLN A 845 17.65 -11.84 -2.47
C GLN A 845 18.67 -10.92 -1.78
N ARG A 846 19.51 -10.20 -2.54
CA ARG A 846 20.45 -9.21 -1.96
C ARG A 846 19.72 -8.05 -1.31
N LEU A 847 18.67 -7.53 -1.96
CA LEU A 847 17.83 -6.47 -1.40
C LEU A 847 17.17 -6.93 -0.09
N ALA A 848 16.51 -8.09 -0.10
CA ALA A 848 15.84 -8.63 1.08
C ALA A 848 16.84 -8.91 2.21
N GLN A 849 18.01 -9.48 1.90
CA GLN A 849 19.05 -9.75 2.89
C GLN A 849 19.59 -8.46 3.52
N CYS A 850 19.77 -7.38 2.74
CA CYS A 850 20.16 -6.08 3.28
C CYS A 850 19.15 -5.60 4.34
N VAL A 851 17.85 -5.63 4.00
CA VAL A 851 16.78 -5.23 4.93
C VAL A 851 16.77 -6.10 6.18
N ILE A 852 16.95 -7.42 6.04
CA ILE A 852 17.03 -8.35 7.17
C ILE A 852 18.21 -7.97 8.08
N ASP A 853 19.40 -7.82 7.50
CA ASP A 853 20.63 -7.55 8.25
C ASP A 853 20.57 -6.20 8.94
N GLU A 854 20.05 -5.17 8.27
CA GLU A 854 19.86 -3.84 8.82
C GLU A 854 18.93 -3.87 10.03
N TYR A 855 17.72 -4.43 9.87
CA TYR A 855 16.72 -4.42 10.93
C TYR A 855 17.12 -5.32 12.12
N ASN A 856 17.93 -6.36 11.91
CA ASN A 856 18.52 -7.16 12.99
C ASN A 856 19.40 -6.33 13.95
N THR A 857 19.89 -5.17 13.54
CA THR A 857 20.70 -4.27 14.39
C THR A 857 19.86 -3.38 15.30
N PHE A 858 18.54 -3.36 15.13
CA PHE A 858 17.64 -2.47 15.87
C PHE A 858 17.26 -3.07 17.21
N CYS A 859 17.95 -2.64 18.26
CA CYS A 859 17.83 -3.18 19.62
C CYS A 859 17.24 -2.16 20.60
N PRO A 860 15.90 -2.08 20.77
CA PRO A 860 15.28 -1.07 21.64
C PRO A 860 15.28 -1.45 23.12
N LEU A 861 15.70 -2.67 23.45
CA LEU A 861 15.71 -3.23 24.80
C LEU A 861 17.14 -3.53 25.28
N ASP A 862 17.32 -3.51 26.61
CA ASP A 862 18.58 -3.87 27.26
C ASP A 862 18.80 -5.39 27.18
N ASN A 863 19.92 -5.79 26.57
CA ASN A 863 20.32 -7.19 26.39
C ASN A 863 20.65 -7.91 27.70
N ARG A 864 20.82 -7.19 28.81
CA ARG A 864 21.01 -7.77 30.15
C ARG A 864 19.71 -8.30 30.74
N THR A 865 18.58 -7.80 30.25
CA THR A 865 17.23 -8.10 30.80
C THR A 865 16.38 -8.90 29.82
N TYR A 866 16.50 -8.62 28.51
CA TYR A 866 15.66 -9.23 27.48
C TYR A 866 16.52 -9.97 26.45
N THR A 867 16.06 -11.14 26.00
CA THR A 867 16.67 -11.89 24.89
C THR A 867 15.57 -12.69 24.17
N PRO A 868 15.20 -12.35 22.93
CA PRO A 868 15.83 -11.35 22.05
C PRO A 868 15.56 -9.90 22.49
N ASN A 869 16.54 -9.01 22.32
CA ASN A 869 16.40 -7.58 22.60
C ASN A 869 16.35 -6.71 21.32
N CYS A 870 16.41 -7.35 20.15
CA CYS A 870 16.45 -6.71 18.84
C CYS A 870 15.30 -7.19 17.95
N VAL A 871 14.97 -6.41 16.93
CA VAL A 871 14.01 -6.78 15.88
C VAL A 871 14.52 -8.02 15.15
N ASN A 872 13.63 -8.98 14.86
CA ASN A 872 13.91 -10.07 13.94
C ASN A 872 13.65 -9.58 12.51
N GLY A 873 14.73 -9.24 11.79
CA GLY A 873 14.68 -8.77 10.41
C GLY A 873 14.07 -9.78 9.45
N ALA A 874 14.26 -11.09 9.66
CA ALA A 874 13.68 -12.14 8.82
C ALA A 874 12.16 -12.24 9.02
N ASN A 875 11.69 -12.16 10.27
CA ASN A 875 10.26 -12.16 10.57
C ASN A 875 9.56 -10.87 10.10
N THR A 876 10.28 -9.74 10.07
CA THR A 876 9.72 -8.43 9.70
C THR A 876 9.97 -8.02 8.25
N GLN A 877 10.66 -8.83 7.46
CA GLN A 877 11.17 -8.45 6.14
C GLN A 877 10.09 -7.96 5.17
N GLY A 878 8.93 -8.62 5.11
CA GLY A 878 7.86 -8.24 4.17
C GLY A 878 7.34 -6.83 4.44
N GLU A 879 7.06 -6.53 5.72
CA GLU A 879 6.62 -5.22 6.19
C GLU A 879 7.69 -4.14 6.00
N ASN A 880 8.96 -4.47 6.28
CA ASN A 880 10.06 -3.53 6.13
C ASN A 880 10.35 -3.22 4.65
N ILE A 881 10.29 -4.21 3.76
CA ILE A 881 10.37 -4.03 2.31
C ILE A 881 9.21 -3.14 1.84
N ALA A 882 8.00 -3.37 2.36
CA ALA A 882 6.82 -2.60 2.02
C ALA A 882 6.92 -1.13 2.46
N ASP A 883 7.41 -0.85 3.68
CA ASP A 883 7.63 0.52 4.15
C ASP A 883 8.67 1.26 3.30
N ASN A 884 9.82 0.63 3.04
CA ASN A 884 10.91 1.23 2.29
C ASN A 884 10.51 1.45 0.83
N GLY A 885 10.01 0.44 0.12
CA GLY A 885 9.55 0.62 -1.25
C GLY A 885 8.36 1.58 -1.37
N GLY A 886 7.46 1.56 -0.37
CA GLY A 886 6.24 2.35 -0.35
C GLY A 886 6.51 3.85 -0.24
N ILE A 887 7.48 4.27 0.58
CA ILE A 887 7.83 5.70 0.69
C ILE A 887 8.41 6.25 -0.62
N HIS A 888 9.23 5.47 -1.34
CA HIS A 888 9.79 5.87 -2.64
C HIS A 888 8.67 6.12 -3.67
N ALA A 889 7.71 5.19 -3.77
CA ALA A 889 6.57 5.33 -4.68
C ALA A 889 5.70 6.53 -4.28
N ALA A 890 5.46 6.73 -2.98
CA ALA A 890 4.68 7.84 -2.44
C ALA A 890 5.28 9.22 -2.71
N PHE A 891 6.56 9.41 -2.42
CA PHE A 891 7.21 10.67 -2.64
C PHE A 891 7.33 10.99 -4.13
N ARG A 892 7.69 10.02 -4.97
CA ARG A 892 7.77 10.22 -6.43
C ARG A 892 6.40 10.59 -7.01
N ALA A 893 5.31 9.96 -6.56
CA ALA A 893 3.96 10.31 -6.97
C ALA A 893 3.58 11.74 -6.54
N TYR A 894 3.94 12.14 -5.32
CA TYR A 894 3.77 13.51 -4.84
C TYR A 894 4.55 14.54 -5.68
N ARG A 895 5.83 14.30 -5.96
CA ARG A 895 6.67 15.18 -6.78
C ARG A 895 6.14 15.30 -8.21
N THR A 896 5.62 14.21 -8.75
CA THR A 896 4.93 14.21 -10.06
C THR A 896 3.65 15.04 -10.00
N HIS A 897 2.85 14.89 -8.94
CA HIS A 897 1.61 15.64 -8.75
C HIS A 897 1.85 17.16 -8.72
N ILE A 898 2.80 17.64 -7.92
CA ILE A 898 3.11 19.08 -7.86
C ILE A 898 3.71 19.61 -9.16
N THR A 899 4.43 18.76 -9.91
CA THR A 899 4.98 19.13 -11.22
C THR A 899 3.87 19.35 -12.25
N LEU A 900 2.78 18.59 -12.17
CA LEU A 900 1.64 18.68 -13.08
C LEU A 900 0.63 19.77 -12.68
N ASN A 901 0.44 19.99 -11.38
CA ASN A 901 -0.65 20.80 -10.84
C ASN A 901 -0.20 22.11 -10.17
N GLY A 902 1.11 22.34 -10.03
CA GLY A 902 1.68 23.48 -9.34
C GLY A 902 2.00 23.19 -7.86
N PRO A 903 2.68 24.12 -7.17
CA PRO A 903 3.05 23.94 -5.76
C PRO A 903 1.81 23.95 -4.87
N ASP A 904 1.85 23.12 -3.83
CA ASP A 904 0.84 23.15 -2.77
C ASP A 904 0.84 24.52 -2.04
N PRO A 905 -0.32 24.91 -1.49
CA PRO A 905 -0.41 26.10 -0.67
C PRO A 905 0.16 25.88 0.73
N GLN A 906 0.82 26.89 1.29
CA GLN A 906 1.32 26.84 2.66
C GLN A 906 0.18 26.69 3.67
N LEU A 907 0.48 25.95 4.74
CA LEU A 907 -0.46 25.79 5.85
C LEU A 907 -0.70 27.14 6.56
N PRO A 908 -1.95 27.46 6.92
CA PRO A 908 -2.30 28.71 7.58
C PRO A 908 -1.97 28.68 9.08
N ASP A 909 -0.70 28.43 9.42
CA ASP A 909 -0.20 28.39 10.79
C ASP A 909 1.19 29.00 10.87
N ARG A 910 1.47 29.70 11.98
CA ARG A 910 2.74 30.42 12.18
C ARG A 910 3.95 29.48 12.15
N LEU A 911 3.84 28.29 12.74
CA LEU A 911 4.93 27.32 12.80
C LEU A 911 4.86 26.40 11.58
N PHE A 912 3.71 25.78 11.34
CA PHE A 912 3.60 24.75 10.30
C PHE A 912 3.64 25.31 8.87
N GLY A 913 3.33 26.60 8.69
CA GLY A 913 3.53 27.30 7.43
C GLY A 913 5.00 27.57 7.08
N GLN A 914 5.95 27.38 8.03
CA GLN A 914 7.39 27.53 7.78
C GLN A 914 8.03 26.28 7.18
N PHE A 915 7.40 25.10 7.32
CA PHE A 915 7.91 23.89 6.69
C PHE A 915 7.71 23.93 5.18
N THR A 916 8.69 23.42 4.46
CA THR A 916 8.51 23.10 3.05
C THR A 916 7.54 21.94 2.89
N HIS A 917 6.91 21.80 1.73
CA HIS A 917 6.02 20.67 1.48
C HIS A 917 6.74 19.32 1.48
N ASP A 918 8.03 19.27 1.13
CA ASP A 918 8.82 18.04 1.26
C ASP A 918 9.01 17.67 2.74
N GLN A 919 9.27 18.64 3.62
CA GLN A 919 9.30 18.40 5.07
C GLN A 919 7.93 18.00 5.63
N LEU A 920 6.84 18.62 5.17
CA LEU A 920 5.47 18.24 5.55
C LEU A 920 5.11 16.82 5.11
N PHE A 921 5.62 16.35 3.96
CA PHE A 921 5.47 14.96 3.52
C PHE A 921 6.07 14.01 4.56
N PHE A 922 7.31 14.24 4.98
CA PHE A 922 7.99 13.38 5.97
C PHE A 922 7.38 13.46 7.37
N LEU A 923 6.90 14.64 7.77
CA LEU A 923 6.13 14.79 9.00
C LEU A 923 4.83 13.98 8.94
N SER A 924 4.11 14.03 7.83
CA SER A 924 2.89 13.23 7.63
C SER A 924 3.18 11.73 7.60
N PHE A 925 4.29 11.31 6.96
CA PHE A 925 4.80 9.94 6.97
C PHE A 925 5.01 9.42 8.39
N ALA A 926 5.77 10.15 9.21
CA ALA A 926 6.06 9.72 10.57
C ALA A 926 4.81 9.75 11.45
N GLN A 927 3.87 10.66 11.19
CA GLN A 927 2.63 10.79 11.96
C GLN A 927 1.73 9.56 11.87
N VAL A 928 1.74 8.82 10.74
CA VAL A 928 1.02 7.54 10.60
C VAL A 928 1.41 6.57 11.72
N TRP A 929 2.69 6.60 12.10
CA TRP A 929 3.32 5.68 13.05
C TRP A 929 3.41 6.23 14.48
N CYS A 930 2.92 7.43 14.76
CA CYS A 930 3.01 7.97 16.11
C CYS A 930 2.22 7.11 17.11
N GLU A 931 2.92 6.69 18.15
CA GLU A 931 2.36 5.99 19.30
C GLU A 931 3.11 6.36 20.58
N LYS A 932 2.40 6.29 21.71
CA LYS A 932 3.03 6.27 23.02
C LYS A 932 3.93 5.03 23.10
N ARG A 933 5.20 5.23 23.51
CA ARG A 933 6.16 4.13 23.73
C ARG A 933 5.52 3.04 24.61
N ARG A 934 5.56 1.79 24.14
CA ARG A 934 5.16 0.60 24.91
C ARG A 934 6.06 0.44 26.13
N VAL A 935 5.50 -0.12 27.22
CA VAL A 935 6.32 -0.63 28.32
C VAL A 935 7.21 -1.77 27.82
N ASP A 936 8.39 -1.95 28.42
CA ASP A 936 9.40 -2.86 27.88
C ASP A 936 8.91 -4.31 27.74
N ASP A 937 8.10 -4.83 28.66
CA ASP A 937 7.49 -6.17 28.54
C ASP A 937 6.59 -6.30 27.28
N LYS A 938 5.84 -5.24 26.95
CA LYS A 938 4.96 -5.23 25.76
C LYS A 938 5.75 -5.06 24.48
N LEU A 939 6.84 -4.28 24.52
CA LEU A 939 7.76 -4.18 23.40
C LEU A 939 8.51 -5.51 23.18
N TYR A 940 8.97 -6.15 24.25
CA TYR A 940 9.59 -7.47 24.20
C TYR A 940 8.65 -8.51 23.59
N GLN A 941 7.39 -8.53 24.03
CA GLN A 941 6.35 -9.35 23.43
C GLN A 941 6.20 -9.06 21.91
N GLN A 942 6.14 -7.77 21.52
CA GLN A 942 6.04 -7.36 20.12
C GLN A 942 7.22 -7.90 19.28
N LEU A 943 8.46 -7.77 19.75
CA LEU A 943 9.66 -8.22 19.03
C LEU A 943 9.64 -9.72 18.68
N MET A 944 8.93 -10.53 19.46
CA MET A 944 8.86 -11.99 19.27
C MET A 944 7.70 -12.45 18.39
N VAL A 945 6.62 -11.68 18.28
CA VAL A 945 5.33 -12.18 17.77
C VAL A 945 4.70 -11.33 16.67
N ASP A 946 5.09 -10.07 16.56
CA ASP A 946 4.57 -9.15 15.55
C ASP A 946 5.46 -9.21 14.31
N VAL A 947 4.83 -9.28 13.13
CA VAL A 947 5.53 -9.24 11.84
C VAL A 947 5.90 -7.81 11.45
N HIS A 948 5.36 -6.81 12.13
CA HIS A 948 5.75 -5.42 11.93
C HIS A 948 6.89 -5.04 12.88
N SER A 949 7.84 -4.29 12.36
CA SER A 949 8.81 -3.58 13.19
C SER A 949 8.09 -2.60 14.15
N PRO A 950 8.62 -2.36 15.37
CA PRO A 950 8.11 -1.29 16.23
C PRO A 950 8.03 0.04 15.49
N ALA A 951 7.04 0.87 15.80
CA ALA A 951 6.72 2.06 14.99
C ALA A 951 7.91 3.03 14.81
N MET A 952 8.75 3.17 15.84
CA MET A 952 9.98 3.96 15.78
C MET A 952 10.99 3.44 14.73
N TYR A 953 11.02 2.13 14.47
CA TYR A 953 11.88 1.53 13.45
C TYR A 953 11.24 1.47 12.07
N ARG A 954 9.90 1.49 11.98
CA ARG A 954 9.21 1.77 10.70
C ARG A 954 9.55 3.17 10.18
N VAL A 955 9.67 4.15 11.08
CA VAL A 955 10.15 5.50 10.72
C VAL A 955 11.66 5.52 10.49
N PHE A 956 12.44 5.06 11.46
CA PHE A 956 13.90 5.16 11.39
C PHE A 956 14.50 4.36 10.25
N GLY A 957 14.17 3.06 10.15
CA GLY A 957 14.72 2.16 9.11
C GLY A 957 14.37 2.63 7.70
N THR A 958 13.14 3.13 7.51
CA THR A 958 12.72 3.67 6.21
C THR A 958 13.45 4.95 5.84
N LEU A 959 13.58 5.91 6.76
CA LEU A 959 14.16 7.22 6.44
C LEU A 959 15.68 7.19 6.29
N GLN A 960 16.39 6.33 7.03
CA GLN A 960 17.84 6.19 6.84
C GLN A 960 18.20 5.62 5.46
N ASN A 961 17.28 4.85 4.86
CA ASN A 961 17.40 4.33 3.49
C ASN A 961 16.92 5.31 2.42
N TYR A 962 16.53 6.54 2.80
CA TYR A 962 15.87 7.46 1.88
C TYR A 962 16.61 8.81 1.71
N PRO A 963 17.48 8.95 0.70
CA PRO A 963 18.29 10.15 0.49
C PRO A 963 17.50 11.47 0.37
N ASP A 964 16.27 11.45 -0.15
CA ASP A 964 15.43 12.66 -0.24
C ASP A 964 15.06 13.24 1.15
N PHE A 965 14.98 12.41 2.19
CA PHE A 965 14.78 12.88 3.57
C PHE A 965 15.94 13.78 4.01
N ARG A 966 17.17 13.33 3.74
CA ARG A 966 18.39 14.08 4.02
C ARG A 966 18.37 15.44 3.32
N VAL A 967 17.91 15.50 2.07
CA VAL A 967 17.80 16.76 1.31
C VAL A 967 16.76 17.68 1.94
N ALA A 968 15.58 17.17 2.29
CA ALA A 968 14.49 17.97 2.84
C ALA A 968 14.81 18.59 4.22
N PHE A 969 15.55 17.88 5.07
CA PHE A 969 15.94 18.36 6.41
C PHE A 969 17.38 18.84 6.51
N ASN A 970 18.11 18.87 5.39
CA ASN A 970 19.52 19.26 5.32
C ASN A 970 20.40 18.48 6.31
N CYS A 971 20.19 17.16 6.40
CA CYS A 971 20.96 16.33 7.31
C CYS A 971 22.40 16.12 6.84
N PRO A 972 23.40 16.25 7.73
CA PRO A 972 24.78 15.94 7.41
C PRO A 972 24.93 14.48 6.96
N LEU A 973 25.81 14.22 5.98
CA LEU A 973 26.17 12.85 5.64
C LEU A 973 26.80 12.16 6.85
N ASN A 974 26.46 10.89 7.08
CA ASN A 974 26.81 10.10 8.26
C ASN A 974 26.14 10.57 9.56
N SER A 975 25.12 11.43 9.51
CA SER A 975 24.20 11.54 10.64
C SER A 975 23.39 10.26 10.79
N ARG A 976 22.74 10.08 11.95
CA ARG A 976 22.00 8.86 12.26
C ARG A 976 20.92 8.52 11.21
N TYR A 977 20.21 9.52 10.68
CA TYR A 977 19.18 9.35 9.66
C TYR A 977 19.69 9.55 8.22
N ALA A 978 21.00 9.72 8.03
CA ALA A 978 21.60 9.88 6.71
C ALA A 978 22.96 9.14 6.60
N PRO A 979 22.99 7.83 6.90
CA PRO A 979 24.20 7.05 6.78
C PRO A 979 24.67 6.98 5.33
N LYS A 980 25.98 6.88 5.12
CA LYS A 980 26.53 6.69 3.77
C LYS A 980 26.11 5.35 3.18
N ASP A 981 26.21 4.30 3.98
CA ASP A 981 25.81 2.94 3.60
C ASP A 981 24.39 2.68 4.11
N HIS A 982 23.51 2.24 3.21
CA HIS A 982 22.09 2.02 3.48
C HIS A 982 21.52 1.00 2.47
N CYS A 983 20.33 0.47 2.74
CA CYS A 983 19.69 -0.50 1.86
C CYS A 983 18.96 0.17 0.69
N ASN A 984 19.24 -0.33 -0.52
CA ASN A 984 18.54 0.07 -1.75
C ASN A 984 17.31 -0.82 -1.97
N VAL A 985 16.13 -0.36 -1.56
CA VAL A 985 14.88 -1.12 -1.66
C VAL A 985 14.03 -0.61 -2.82
N TRP A 986 13.81 -1.46 -3.84
CA TRP A 986 13.05 -1.12 -5.05
C TRP A 986 13.59 0.13 -5.79
N VAL A 987 14.91 0.33 -5.73
CA VAL A 987 15.66 1.37 -6.45
C VAL A 987 16.93 0.77 -7.09
N PRO A 988 17.60 1.49 -8.02
CA PRO A 988 18.85 1.01 -8.64
C PRO A 988 20.00 0.90 -7.61
N ASN A 989 20.94 -0.02 -7.82
CA ASN A 989 22.12 -0.13 -6.97
C ASN A 989 23.12 1.00 -7.20
N TYR A 990 23.16 1.51 -8.44
CA TYR A 990 24.01 2.63 -8.83
C TYR A 990 23.13 3.82 -9.23
N MET A 991 23.18 4.90 -8.45
CA MET A 991 22.65 6.18 -8.92
C MET A 991 23.65 6.78 -9.94
N PRO A 992 23.20 7.14 -11.16
CA PRO A 992 24.05 7.78 -12.16
C PRO A 992 24.64 9.11 -11.70
#